data_AF-Q2IGV3-F1
#
_entry.id   AF-Q2IGV3-F1
#
_cell.length_a   1.000
_cell.length_b   1.000
_cell.length_c   1.000
_cell.angle_alpha   90.00
_cell.angle_beta   90.00
_cell.angle_gamma   90.00
#
_symmetry.space_group_name_H-M   'P 1'
#
loop_
_entity.id
_entity.type
_entity.pdbx_description
1 polymer ?
#
loop_
_entity_poly.entity_id
_entity_poly.type
_entity_poly.pdbx_seq_one_letter_code
_entity_poly.pdbx_strand_id
1 'polypeptide(L)'
;MKHVSWVVALVIGFAIGFVGRGSWDMGGRPSRAPAGAPTRARPVEDPKAVYRVPADDSPVRGPADALVTIVESSDFQCPYCKRGAATMKQVEDAYRGKVRFVFKHNPLSFHPQAMPAALAAEEARAQGGDEKFWALHDKLFDSAPALDQAAIEKAAGELGLDVAKVREAMQSGTHRARIERDQKLVVGLGAPATPTFFVNGRKIAGAQPIEAFRTVIDEELRKAEQLVRSGTPAAQVYAKTIERGATAPVFLPGTVPPPAAAAPSAAAPAPAAPAAPPPATYAKVPLRADDPARGPADAKLTVVLFSDFQCPFCSRVEPTLKQLEEAYPGQVRIVWKHQPLSFHPNALPAAIAAEAARDQGKFWPMHEKLFANQQALSPATYEQYAKELGLDLRKFQAAVAARKGADRIAADQQLANGVGANGTPTMFFNCRQVVGALPLERMRPIVEEELKKADALLKGGKAGPGFYEQACQANLALKPAAPQQGAVIPAALPAGQPVQGLAVRADDPTRGNPKAPVTIVLFSDFQCPFCARVEPTLAQVQKTYGDKVRVVWKHQPLGMHPNAMPAAEAAEAAREQGKFWQMHEKLFASQRELSDALYERAAREIGLDVARFDAARRSGRGRARIAEDQALAARIGAQATPTMFVNGVKVEGAVPFEQIRAVVDAELARR
;
A
#
# COMPACT_ATOMS: atom_id res chain seq x y z
N MET A 1 35.22 35.18 40.64
CA MET A 1 36.37 35.42 39.76
C MET A 1 36.23 34.48 38.57
N LYS A 2 36.04 34.88 37.31
CA LYS A 2 36.27 36.16 36.62
C LYS A 2 35.49 36.16 35.27
N HIS A 3 34.83 37.29 34.99
CA HIS A 3 34.60 37.92 33.67
C HIS A 3 33.59 37.33 32.65
N VAL A 4 32.88 38.09 31.79
CA VAL A 4 32.60 39.55 31.59
C VAL A 4 31.46 39.63 30.55
N SER A 5 30.58 40.63 30.69
CA SER A 5 29.51 41.05 29.75
C SER A 5 30.03 41.57 28.41
N TRP A 6 29.23 41.55 27.33
CA TRP A 6 29.27 42.61 26.31
C TRP A 6 27.91 42.92 25.68
N VAL A 7 27.78 44.19 25.33
CA VAL A 7 26.61 45.01 24.99
C VAL A 7 26.49 45.18 23.46
N VAL A 8 25.25 45.43 23.03
CA VAL A 8 24.77 45.78 21.67
C VAL A 8 25.17 47.20 21.27
N ALA A 9 25.51 47.45 20.00
CA ALA A 9 25.20 48.71 19.30
C ALA A 9 25.30 48.60 17.77
N LEU A 10 24.49 49.42 17.11
CA LEU A 10 24.10 49.47 15.70
C LEU A 10 24.46 50.87 15.18
N VAL A 11 25.14 51.05 14.04
CA VAL A 11 25.21 52.37 13.34
C VAL A 11 25.30 52.23 11.81
N ILE A 12 24.62 53.17 11.16
CA ILE A 12 24.25 53.42 9.75
C ILE A 12 25.32 54.27 9.01
N GLY A 13 25.43 54.13 7.67
CA GLY A 13 25.54 55.31 6.78
C GLY A 13 26.74 55.46 5.82
N PHE A 14 26.46 55.33 4.50
CA PHE A 14 26.77 56.20 3.32
C PHE A 14 28.12 56.98 3.24
N ALA A 15 28.80 57.25 2.10
CA ALA A 15 28.87 56.82 0.69
C ALA A 15 29.98 57.64 -0.05
N ILE A 16 30.30 57.27 -1.31
CA ILE A 16 31.00 58.03 -2.39
C ILE A 16 32.55 58.08 -2.28
N GLY A 17 33.39 57.82 -3.29
CA GLY A 17 33.22 57.56 -4.73
C GLY A 17 34.58 57.51 -5.47
N PHE A 18 34.52 57.56 -6.81
CA PHE A 18 35.59 57.57 -7.83
C PHE A 18 36.27 56.22 -8.19
N VAL A 19 36.61 55.87 -9.44
CA VAL A 19 36.26 56.16 -10.86
C VAL A 19 37.34 55.41 -11.65
N GLY A 20 37.01 54.73 -12.75
CA GLY A 20 38.06 54.29 -13.67
C GLY A 20 37.73 53.19 -14.69
N ARG A 21 37.13 53.59 -15.83
CA ARG A 21 37.25 53.06 -17.22
C ARG A 21 36.93 51.57 -17.45
N GLY A 22 35.87 51.20 -18.18
CA GLY A 22 35.65 51.37 -19.64
C GLY A 22 36.02 50.05 -20.34
N SER A 23 35.20 49.32 -21.11
CA SER A 23 34.29 49.65 -22.23
C SER A 23 33.23 48.52 -22.41
N TRP A 24 31.92 48.82 -22.41
CA TRP A 24 30.98 48.85 -23.55
C TRP A 24 30.86 47.57 -24.41
N ASP A 25 29.72 46.87 -24.33
CA ASP A 25 28.77 46.79 -25.45
C ASP A 25 27.33 46.44 -25.00
N MET A 26 26.36 46.95 -25.74
CA MET A 26 24.94 47.07 -25.43
C MET A 26 24.08 45.88 -25.89
N GLY A 27 22.92 45.68 -25.24
CA GLY A 27 21.71 45.28 -25.95
C GLY A 27 20.78 44.29 -25.24
N GLY A 28 19.65 44.79 -24.71
CA GLY A 28 18.50 43.93 -24.35
C GLY A 28 17.50 44.60 -23.41
N ARG A 29 16.36 45.06 -23.94
CA ARG A 29 15.20 45.54 -23.14
C ARG A 29 14.64 44.41 -22.25
N PRO A 30 14.14 44.70 -21.03
CA PRO A 30 13.54 43.68 -20.18
C PRO A 30 12.16 43.27 -20.73
N SER A 31 11.98 41.99 -21.03
CA SER A 31 10.69 41.41 -21.37
C SER A 31 9.82 41.26 -20.11
N ARG A 32 8.57 41.73 -20.21
CA ARG A 32 7.54 41.60 -19.19
C ARG A 32 7.09 40.13 -19.14
N ALA A 33 7.25 39.48 -17.99
CA ALA A 33 6.84 38.10 -17.80
C ALA A 33 5.31 37.95 -18.00
N PRO A 34 4.83 36.90 -18.69
CA PRO A 34 3.40 36.65 -18.83
C PRO A 34 2.83 36.16 -17.50
N ALA A 35 1.65 36.66 -17.14
CA ALA A 35 0.89 36.19 -15.97
C ALA A 35 0.62 34.68 -16.11
N GLY A 36 1.16 33.89 -15.18
CA GLY A 36 0.94 32.45 -15.12
C GLY A 36 -0.54 32.14 -14.90
N ALA A 37 -1.08 31.25 -15.74
CA ALA A 37 -2.41 30.70 -15.53
C ALA A 37 -2.48 29.97 -14.17
N PRO A 38 -3.62 30.05 -13.45
CA PRO A 38 -3.75 29.44 -12.13
C PRO A 38 -3.63 27.92 -12.22
N THR A 39 -2.64 27.37 -11.53
CA THR A 39 -2.41 25.93 -11.39
C THR A 39 -3.52 25.29 -10.57
N ARG A 40 -4.24 24.33 -11.17
CA ARG A 40 -5.34 23.60 -10.51
C ARG A 40 -4.78 22.71 -9.39
N ALA A 41 -5.16 23.02 -8.14
CA ALA A 41 -4.82 22.23 -6.96
C ALA A 41 -5.45 20.83 -7.01
N ARG A 42 -4.81 19.84 -6.37
CA ARG A 42 -5.36 18.50 -6.21
C ARG A 42 -6.72 18.56 -5.50
N PRO A 43 -7.72 17.75 -5.90
CA PRO A 43 -9.03 17.72 -5.27
C PRO A 43 -8.91 17.41 -3.78
N VAL A 44 -9.29 18.37 -2.95
CA VAL A 44 -9.48 18.18 -1.51
C VAL A 44 -10.97 18.04 -1.31
N GLU A 45 -11.39 16.90 -0.75
CA GLU A 45 -12.81 16.71 -0.46
C GLU A 45 -13.28 17.76 0.53
N ASP A 46 -14.47 18.30 0.30
CA ASP A 46 -15.05 19.32 1.17
C ASP A 46 -15.48 18.67 2.51
N PRO A 47 -14.85 19.02 3.65
CA PRO A 47 -15.19 18.47 4.96
C PRO A 47 -16.56 18.94 5.48
N LYS A 48 -17.20 19.89 4.80
CA LYS A 48 -18.55 20.37 5.09
C LYS A 48 -19.61 19.82 4.14
N ALA A 49 -19.22 19.05 3.12
CA ALA A 49 -20.17 18.41 2.23
C ALA A 49 -21.09 17.46 3.00
N VAL A 50 -22.37 17.52 2.65
CA VAL A 50 -23.39 16.59 3.11
C VAL A 50 -23.68 15.63 1.97
N TYR A 51 -23.61 14.33 2.23
CA TYR A 51 -23.83 13.27 1.26
C TYR A 51 -25.21 12.64 1.45
N ARG A 52 -25.85 12.26 0.33
CA ARG A 52 -27.11 11.52 0.34
C ARG A 52 -26.80 10.05 0.63
N VAL A 53 -26.94 9.65 1.89
CA VAL A 53 -26.69 8.27 2.34
C VAL A 53 -27.99 7.68 2.92
N PRO A 54 -28.86 7.05 2.11
CA PRO A 54 -30.14 6.55 2.60
C PRO A 54 -29.98 5.51 3.72
N ALA A 55 -30.82 5.63 4.75
CA ALA A 55 -30.91 4.68 5.87
C ALA A 55 -31.99 3.62 5.68
N ASP A 56 -32.86 3.78 4.68
CA ASP A 56 -33.92 2.82 4.37
C ASP A 56 -33.33 1.46 4.01
N ASP A 57 -33.97 0.37 4.48
CA ASP A 57 -33.52 -1.02 4.28
C ASP A 57 -32.10 -1.33 4.82
N SER A 58 -31.59 -0.51 5.76
CA SER A 58 -30.38 -0.80 6.53
C SER A 58 -30.69 -1.22 7.96
N PRO A 59 -29.80 -2.01 8.60
CA PRO A 59 -29.85 -2.25 10.03
C PRO A 59 -29.66 -0.95 10.82
N VAL A 60 -30.57 -0.69 11.76
CA VAL A 60 -30.57 0.51 12.61
C VAL A 60 -30.50 0.14 14.09
N ARG A 61 -29.64 0.82 14.84
CA ARG A 61 -29.55 0.74 16.31
C ARG A 61 -29.83 2.11 16.91
N GLY A 62 -30.72 2.19 17.89
CA GLY A 62 -31.07 3.42 18.59
C GLY A 62 -32.45 3.98 18.20
N PRO A 63 -32.85 5.13 18.79
CA PRO A 63 -34.20 5.65 18.65
C PRO A 63 -34.52 6.12 17.22
N ALA A 64 -35.75 5.85 16.76
CA ALA A 64 -36.19 6.23 15.42
C ALA A 64 -36.27 7.75 15.22
N ASP A 65 -36.44 8.51 16.29
CA ASP A 65 -36.49 9.97 16.34
C ASP A 65 -35.16 10.63 16.77
N ALA A 66 -34.06 9.86 16.81
CA ALA A 66 -32.73 10.41 17.04
C ALA A 66 -32.40 11.54 16.05
N LEU A 67 -31.99 12.69 16.59
CA LEU A 67 -31.66 13.88 15.81
C LEU A 67 -30.36 13.74 15.01
N VAL A 68 -29.48 12.83 15.41
CA VAL A 68 -28.27 12.48 14.67
C VAL A 68 -28.30 11.02 14.24
N THR A 69 -28.08 10.79 12.97
CA THR A 69 -27.86 9.47 12.38
C THR A 69 -26.41 9.35 11.97
N ILE A 70 -25.73 8.31 12.44
CA ILE A 70 -24.36 7.96 12.03
C ILE A 70 -24.44 6.73 11.14
N VAL A 71 -24.16 6.90 9.85
CA VAL A 71 -24.02 5.77 8.93
C VAL A 71 -22.58 5.29 8.93
N GLU A 72 -22.35 4.02 9.25
CA GLU A 72 -21.04 3.39 9.21
C GLU A 72 -20.92 2.48 7.98
N SER A 73 -19.94 2.76 7.13
CA SER A 73 -19.46 1.86 6.08
C SER A 73 -18.34 0.99 6.66
N SER A 74 -18.62 -0.29 6.87
CA SER A 74 -17.72 -1.17 7.64
C SER A 74 -17.45 -2.53 7.00
N ASP A 75 -16.43 -3.18 7.53
CA ASP A 75 -15.95 -4.53 7.18
C ASP A 75 -15.63 -5.28 8.47
N PHE A 76 -16.28 -6.42 8.70
CA PHE A 76 -16.13 -7.18 9.95
C PHE A 76 -14.73 -7.75 10.20
N GLN A 77 -13.93 -7.98 9.16
CA GLN A 77 -12.56 -8.47 9.30
C GLN A 77 -11.53 -7.32 9.37
N CYS A 78 -11.95 -6.09 9.11
CA CYS A 78 -11.06 -4.94 9.12
C CYS A 78 -10.65 -4.54 10.56
N PRO A 79 -9.35 -4.55 10.90
CA PRO A 79 -8.90 -4.18 12.24
C PRO A 79 -9.11 -2.69 12.56
N TYR A 80 -9.25 -1.82 11.56
CA TYR A 80 -9.64 -0.43 11.74
C TYR A 80 -11.13 -0.30 12.03
N CYS A 81 -11.98 -1.12 11.40
CA CYS A 81 -13.41 -1.15 11.67
C CYS A 81 -13.68 -1.60 13.11
N LYS A 82 -12.96 -2.60 13.63
CA LYS A 82 -13.02 -2.97 15.05
C LYS A 82 -12.75 -1.79 16.00
N ARG A 83 -11.76 -0.93 15.68
CA ARG A 83 -11.50 0.30 16.46
C ARG A 83 -12.58 1.36 16.26
N GLY A 84 -13.13 1.45 15.06
CA GLY A 84 -14.31 2.27 14.74
C GLY A 84 -15.51 1.88 15.59
N ALA A 85 -15.86 0.60 15.63
CA ALA A 85 -16.94 0.05 16.46
C ALA A 85 -16.73 0.35 17.96
N ALA A 86 -15.50 0.23 18.47
CA ALA A 86 -15.17 0.63 19.84
C ALA A 86 -15.40 2.13 20.08
N THR A 87 -15.11 2.98 19.10
CA THR A 87 -15.40 4.42 19.17
C THR A 87 -16.91 4.68 19.11
N MET A 88 -17.66 3.92 18.30
CA MET A 88 -19.13 4.05 18.21
C MET A 88 -19.81 3.65 19.53
N LYS A 89 -19.31 2.64 20.24
CA LYS A 89 -19.75 2.33 21.63
C LYS A 89 -19.58 3.55 22.55
N GLN A 90 -18.43 4.24 22.48
CA GLN A 90 -18.22 5.47 23.27
C GLN A 90 -19.16 6.61 22.86
N VAL A 91 -19.48 6.75 21.56
CA VAL A 91 -20.44 7.74 21.06
C VAL A 91 -21.85 7.42 21.54
N GLU A 92 -22.26 6.16 21.49
CA GLU A 92 -23.56 5.68 21.97
C GLU A 92 -23.75 6.02 23.46
N ASP A 93 -22.72 5.80 24.28
CA ASP A 93 -22.73 6.15 25.70
C ASP A 93 -22.80 7.66 25.94
N ALA A 94 -21.98 8.44 25.22
CA ALA A 94 -21.89 9.89 25.40
C ALA A 94 -23.14 10.66 24.90
N TYR A 95 -23.81 10.13 23.87
CA TYR A 95 -24.95 10.77 23.20
C TYR A 95 -26.24 9.96 23.31
N ARG A 96 -26.38 9.19 24.39
CA ARG A 96 -27.52 8.32 24.65
C ARG A 96 -28.87 9.01 24.35
N GLY A 97 -29.69 8.36 23.53
CA GLY A 97 -31.00 8.86 23.12
C GLY A 97 -30.99 9.94 22.03
N LYS A 98 -29.83 10.49 21.66
CA LYS A 98 -29.70 11.54 20.63
C LYS A 98 -29.14 11.03 19.30
N VAL A 99 -28.45 9.90 19.33
CA VAL A 99 -27.84 9.26 18.15
C VAL A 99 -28.52 7.93 17.83
N ARG A 100 -28.61 7.62 16.53
CA ARG A 100 -28.86 6.28 16.02
C ARG A 100 -27.78 5.90 15.01
N PHE A 101 -27.47 4.61 14.93
CA PHE A 101 -26.44 4.05 14.05
C PHE A 101 -27.10 3.28 12.92
N VAL A 102 -26.54 3.40 11.73
CA VAL A 102 -26.99 2.71 10.51
C VAL A 102 -25.79 1.99 9.92
N PHE A 103 -25.92 0.71 9.64
CA PHE A 103 -24.81 -0.07 9.08
C PHE A 103 -24.92 -0.19 7.55
N LYS A 104 -23.78 -0.01 6.87
CA LYS A 104 -23.58 -0.24 5.44
C LYS A 104 -22.40 -1.19 5.24
N HIS A 105 -22.64 -2.31 4.57
CA HIS A 105 -21.57 -3.27 4.30
C HIS A 105 -20.60 -2.75 3.25
N ASN A 106 -19.32 -2.87 3.53
CA ASN A 106 -18.26 -2.66 2.55
C ASN A 106 -17.11 -3.67 2.70
N PRO A 107 -17.37 -4.99 2.53
CA PRO A 107 -16.36 -6.02 2.65
C PRO A 107 -15.26 -5.86 1.58
N LEU A 108 -14.02 -5.68 2.03
CA LEU A 108 -12.88 -5.43 1.16
C LEU A 108 -12.37 -6.76 0.56
N SER A 109 -12.01 -6.76 -0.72
CA SER A 109 -11.66 -7.99 -1.45
C SER A 109 -10.42 -8.72 -0.90
N PHE A 110 -9.59 -8.04 -0.11
CA PHE A 110 -8.42 -8.60 0.57
C PHE A 110 -8.72 -9.11 1.99
N HIS A 111 -9.97 -9.06 2.42
CA HIS A 111 -10.48 -9.62 3.67
C HIS A 111 -11.40 -10.82 3.36
N PRO A 112 -10.85 -12.06 3.32
CA PRO A 112 -11.58 -13.24 2.87
C PRO A 112 -12.81 -13.59 3.73
N GLN A 113 -12.84 -13.17 4.99
CA GLN A 113 -13.92 -13.42 5.93
C GLN A 113 -14.92 -12.26 6.04
N ALA A 114 -14.64 -11.11 5.43
CA ALA A 114 -15.53 -9.95 5.49
C ALA A 114 -16.89 -10.23 4.83
N MET A 115 -16.87 -10.86 3.65
CA MET A 115 -18.11 -11.21 2.93
C MET A 115 -18.90 -12.31 3.65
N PRO A 116 -18.31 -13.46 4.08
CA PRO A 116 -19.01 -14.42 4.93
C PRO A 116 -19.65 -13.81 6.18
N ALA A 117 -18.91 -12.97 6.92
CA ALA A 117 -19.42 -12.30 8.10
C ALA A 117 -20.57 -11.33 7.79
N ALA A 118 -20.50 -10.60 6.67
CA ALA A 118 -21.57 -9.74 6.19
C ALA A 118 -22.85 -10.53 5.85
N LEU A 119 -22.71 -11.67 5.17
CA LEU A 119 -23.82 -12.57 4.84
C LEU A 119 -24.47 -13.13 6.11
N ALA A 120 -23.66 -13.54 7.08
CA ALA A 120 -24.15 -14.01 8.38
C ALA A 120 -24.90 -12.92 9.18
N ALA A 121 -24.40 -11.69 9.16
CA ALA A 121 -25.06 -10.55 9.81
C ALA A 121 -26.43 -10.25 9.17
N GLU A 122 -26.53 -10.28 7.84
CA GLU A 122 -27.83 -10.12 7.16
C GLU A 122 -28.77 -11.28 7.38
N GLU A 123 -28.26 -12.51 7.47
CA GLU A 123 -29.08 -13.66 7.83
C GLU A 123 -29.60 -13.55 9.27
N ALA A 124 -28.78 -13.08 10.21
CA ALA A 124 -29.25 -12.76 11.56
C ALA A 124 -30.38 -11.72 11.52
N ARG A 125 -30.27 -10.69 10.65
CA ARG A 125 -31.33 -9.70 10.43
C ARG A 125 -32.60 -10.33 9.88
N ALA A 126 -32.48 -11.27 8.94
CA ALA A 126 -33.63 -11.97 8.37
C ALA A 126 -34.36 -12.82 9.42
N GLN A 127 -33.63 -13.38 10.39
CA GLN A 127 -34.20 -14.24 11.42
C GLN A 127 -34.83 -13.50 12.61
N GLY A 128 -34.34 -12.31 12.95
CA GLY A 128 -34.86 -11.59 14.12
C GLY A 128 -34.69 -10.08 14.08
N GLY A 129 -34.69 -9.51 12.88
CA GLY A 129 -34.64 -8.06 12.65
C GLY A 129 -33.31 -7.42 13.05
N ASP A 130 -33.33 -6.10 13.13
CA ASP A 130 -32.13 -5.30 13.41
C ASP A 130 -31.52 -5.64 14.78
N GLU A 131 -32.33 -6.06 15.77
CA GLU A 131 -31.82 -6.52 17.06
C GLU A 131 -30.83 -7.68 16.91
N LYS A 132 -31.18 -8.70 16.12
CA LYS A 132 -30.29 -9.84 15.88
C LYS A 132 -29.11 -9.48 14.99
N PHE A 133 -29.27 -8.59 14.02
CA PHE A 133 -28.16 -8.03 13.25
C PHE A 133 -27.11 -7.43 14.18
N TRP A 134 -27.54 -6.52 15.06
CA TRP A 134 -26.68 -5.74 15.94
C TRP A 134 -26.05 -6.60 17.05
N ALA A 135 -26.77 -7.59 17.57
CA ALA A 135 -26.21 -8.57 18.50
C ALA A 135 -25.09 -9.41 17.84
N LEU A 136 -25.29 -9.87 16.60
CA LEU A 136 -24.25 -10.61 15.88
C LEU A 136 -23.08 -9.70 15.47
N HIS A 137 -23.37 -8.50 14.99
CA HIS A 137 -22.37 -7.47 14.71
C HIS A 137 -21.39 -7.26 15.87
N ASP A 138 -21.91 -7.07 17.09
CA ASP A 138 -21.07 -6.86 18.27
C ASP A 138 -20.20 -8.08 18.55
N LYS A 139 -20.77 -9.29 18.48
CA LYS A 139 -19.99 -10.53 18.63
C LYS A 139 -18.91 -10.67 17.56
N LEU A 140 -19.20 -10.37 16.30
CA LEU A 140 -18.24 -10.49 15.19
C LEU A 140 -17.05 -9.54 15.40
N PHE A 141 -17.27 -8.31 15.88
CA PHE A 141 -16.18 -7.40 16.21
C PHE A 141 -15.45 -7.74 17.52
N ASP A 142 -16.18 -8.25 18.52
CA ASP A 142 -15.61 -8.65 19.82
C ASP A 142 -14.87 -10.00 19.75
N SER A 143 -15.07 -10.79 18.68
CA SER A 143 -14.38 -12.05 18.41
C SER A 143 -12.85 -11.92 18.39
N ALA A 144 -12.17 -13.00 18.81
CA ALA A 144 -10.71 -13.19 18.74
C ALA A 144 -10.21 -13.12 17.27
N PRO A 145 -8.89 -13.04 16.97
CA PRO A 145 -8.40 -12.62 15.64
C PRO A 145 -8.74 -13.55 14.46
N ALA A 146 -9.39 -14.69 14.69
CA ALA A 146 -9.91 -15.55 13.63
C ALA A 146 -11.44 -15.35 13.50
N LEU A 147 -11.85 -14.59 12.48
CA LEU A 147 -13.24 -14.48 12.03
C LEU A 147 -13.57 -15.61 11.05
N ASP A 148 -13.22 -16.85 11.37
CA ASP A 148 -13.49 -17.99 10.49
C ASP A 148 -14.96 -18.45 10.58
N GLN A 149 -15.34 -19.37 9.70
CA GLN A 149 -16.70 -19.90 9.64
C GLN A 149 -17.17 -20.48 10.99
N ALA A 150 -16.30 -21.18 11.72
CA ALA A 150 -16.66 -21.79 12.99
C ALA A 150 -16.91 -20.72 14.07
N ALA A 151 -16.12 -19.64 14.08
CA ALA A 151 -16.33 -18.50 14.96
C ALA A 151 -17.67 -17.79 14.67
N ILE A 152 -18.00 -17.59 13.39
CA ILE A 152 -19.27 -16.97 12.96
C ILE A 152 -20.47 -17.82 13.38
N GLU A 153 -20.42 -19.13 13.10
CA GLU A 153 -21.49 -20.08 13.47
C GLU A 153 -21.66 -20.20 14.98
N LYS A 154 -20.56 -20.20 15.74
CA LYS A 154 -20.59 -20.17 17.21
C LYS A 154 -21.26 -18.92 17.73
N ALA A 155 -20.88 -17.74 17.23
CA ALA A 155 -21.48 -16.48 17.62
C ALA A 155 -22.99 -16.46 17.30
N ALA A 156 -23.38 -17.01 16.15
CA ALA A 156 -24.79 -17.14 15.78
C ALA A 156 -25.56 -18.08 16.72
N GLY A 157 -24.99 -19.24 17.06
CA GLY A 157 -25.58 -20.20 18.00
C GLY A 157 -25.77 -19.63 19.40
N GLU A 158 -24.80 -18.87 19.91
CA GLU A 158 -24.90 -18.17 21.20
C GLU A 158 -26.04 -17.13 21.23
N LEU A 159 -26.45 -16.63 20.06
CA LEU A 159 -27.57 -15.70 19.91
C LEU A 159 -28.91 -16.40 19.64
N GLY A 160 -28.95 -17.73 19.61
CA GLY A 160 -30.14 -18.52 19.31
C GLY A 160 -30.60 -18.39 17.86
N LEU A 161 -29.68 -18.09 16.92
CA LEU A 161 -29.96 -18.11 15.49
C LEU A 161 -29.97 -19.54 14.94
N ASP A 162 -30.71 -19.76 13.85
CA ASP A 162 -30.63 -20.98 13.05
C ASP A 162 -29.27 -21.01 12.33
N VAL A 163 -28.32 -21.73 12.92
CA VAL A 163 -26.95 -21.86 12.43
C VAL A 163 -26.91 -22.55 11.05
N ALA A 164 -27.88 -23.42 10.73
CA ALA A 164 -27.92 -24.08 9.43
C ALA A 164 -28.25 -23.05 8.33
N LYS A 165 -29.22 -22.16 8.57
CA LYS A 165 -29.51 -21.06 7.65
C LYS A 165 -28.39 -20.03 7.56
N VAL A 166 -27.71 -19.72 8.66
CA VAL A 166 -26.51 -18.85 8.65
C VAL A 166 -25.42 -19.45 7.77
N ARG A 167 -25.15 -20.75 7.92
CA ARG A 167 -24.19 -21.47 7.08
C ARG A 167 -24.61 -21.47 5.61
N GLU A 168 -25.86 -21.78 5.32
CA GLU A 168 -26.40 -21.76 3.96
C GLU A 168 -26.28 -20.37 3.33
N ALA A 169 -26.60 -19.30 4.06
CA ALA A 169 -26.48 -17.94 3.57
C ALA A 169 -25.04 -17.56 3.21
N MET A 170 -24.07 -17.95 4.04
CA MET A 170 -22.64 -17.76 3.75
C MET A 170 -22.16 -18.53 2.51
N GLN A 171 -22.65 -19.76 2.32
CA GLN A 171 -22.23 -20.63 1.21
C GLN A 171 -22.89 -20.25 -0.13
N SER A 172 -24.20 -20.00 -0.11
CA SER A 172 -24.99 -19.63 -1.28
C SER A 172 -24.83 -18.17 -1.68
N GLY A 173 -24.34 -17.32 -0.77
CA GLY A 173 -24.34 -15.87 -0.96
C GLY A 173 -25.73 -15.25 -0.80
N THR A 174 -26.62 -15.87 -0.03
CA THR A 174 -27.92 -15.27 0.31
C THR A 174 -27.68 -13.91 0.98
N HIS A 175 -28.37 -12.86 0.50
CA HIS A 175 -28.18 -11.43 0.86
C HIS A 175 -27.06 -10.67 0.13
N ARG A 176 -26.24 -11.33 -0.71
CA ARG A 176 -25.14 -10.68 -1.46
C ARG A 176 -25.58 -9.42 -2.23
N ALA A 177 -26.74 -9.48 -2.89
CA ALA A 177 -27.24 -8.34 -3.67
C ALA A 177 -27.46 -7.08 -2.80
N ARG A 178 -27.85 -7.23 -1.54
CA ARG A 178 -27.97 -6.11 -0.60
C ARG A 178 -26.60 -5.56 -0.21
N ILE A 179 -25.67 -6.45 0.11
CA ILE A 179 -24.28 -6.09 0.48
C ILE A 179 -23.60 -5.33 -0.67
N GLU A 180 -23.75 -5.79 -1.90
CA GLU A 180 -23.20 -5.14 -3.10
C GLU A 180 -23.86 -3.78 -3.39
N ARG A 181 -25.16 -3.60 -3.05
CA ARG A 181 -25.82 -2.28 -3.11
C ARG A 181 -25.21 -1.30 -2.12
N ASP A 182 -25.00 -1.73 -0.86
CA ASP A 182 -24.35 -0.89 0.16
C ASP A 182 -22.93 -0.50 -0.29
N GLN A 183 -22.14 -1.46 -0.77
CA GLN A 183 -20.81 -1.22 -1.35
C GLN A 183 -20.82 -0.19 -2.47
N LYS A 184 -21.69 -0.39 -3.47
CA LYS A 184 -21.80 0.50 -4.62
C LYS A 184 -22.19 1.91 -4.21
N LEU A 185 -23.11 2.04 -3.25
CA LEU A 185 -23.52 3.34 -2.70
C LEU A 185 -22.32 4.05 -2.05
N VAL A 186 -21.68 3.43 -1.05
CA VAL A 186 -20.63 4.10 -0.27
C VAL A 186 -19.38 4.39 -1.11
N VAL A 187 -18.99 3.49 -2.03
CA VAL A 187 -17.91 3.73 -2.99
C VAL A 187 -18.24 4.91 -3.90
N GLY A 188 -19.49 4.97 -4.40
CA GLY A 188 -19.97 6.07 -5.26
C GLY A 188 -19.96 7.43 -4.57
N LEU A 189 -20.10 7.48 -3.24
CA LEU A 189 -20.00 8.70 -2.43
C LEU A 189 -18.54 9.07 -2.06
N GLY A 190 -17.56 8.34 -2.57
CA GLY A 190 -16.14 8.57 -2.25
C GLY A 190 -15.69 7.93 -0.94
N ALA A 191 -16.31 6.83 -0.53
CA ALA A 191 -15.89 6.03 0.62
C ALA A 191 -15.43 4.61 0.21
N PRO A 192 -14.34 4.48 -0.58
CA PRO A 192 -13.84 3.17 -1.02
C PRO A 192 -13.10 2.38 0.07
N ALA A 193 -12.83 2.99 1.23
CA ALA A 193 -12.10 2.39 2.33
C ALA A 193 -12.98 2.29 3.59
N THR A 194 -12.66 1.34 4.47
CA THR A 194 -13.35 1.12 5.73
C THR A 194 -12.43 1.31 6.95
N PRO A 195 -12.95 1.81 8.09
CA PRO A 195 -14.30 2.33 8.25
C PRO A 195 -14.40 3.75 7.65
N THR A 196 -15.58 4.09 7.13
CA THR A 196 -15.95 5.48 6.80
C THR A 196 -17.31 5.77 7.41
N PHE A 197 -17.49 6.95 7.99
CA PHE A 197 -18.71 7.34 8.70
C PHE A 197 -19.37 8.54 8.04
N PHE A 198 -20.69 8.65 8.15
CA PHE A 198 -21.47 9.82 7.74
C PHE A 198 -22.36 10.26 8.90
N VAL A 199 -22.01 11.38 9.54
CA VAL A 199 -22.80 11.98 10.64
C VAL A 199 -23.79 12.97 10.04
N ASN A 200 -25.07 12.62 10.00
CA ASN A 200 -26.10 13.36 9.25
C ASN A 200 -25.67 13.67 7.80
N GLY A 201 -24.97 12.72 7.17
CA GLY A 201 -24.43 12.86 5.81
C GLY A 201 -23.04 13.52 5.74
N ARG A 202 -22.46 14.06 6.82
CA ARG A 202 -21.09 14.58 6.81
C ARG A 202 -20.05 13.48 6.97
N LYS A 203 -19.14 13.37 6.00
CA LYS A 203 -18.17 12.28 5.91
C LYS A 203 -17.01 12.43 6.91
N ILE A 204 -16.68 11.36 7.62
CA ILE A 204 -15.49 11.18 8.46
C ILE A 204 -14.79 9.90 8.00
N ALA A 205 -13.57 10.02 7.49
CA ALA A 205 -12.83 8.87 6.95
C ALA A 205 -11.89 8.24 7.98
N GLY A 206 -11.90 6.89 8.04
CA GLY A 206 -11.00 6.10 8.87
C GLY A 206 -11.45 5.96 10.33
N ALA A 207 -10.71 5.13 11.07
CA ALA A 207 -10.92 4.93 12.50
C ALA A 207 -10.39 6.15 13.28
N GLN A 208 -11.26 7.13 13.50
CA GLN A 208 -10.96 8.37 14.23
C GLN A 208 -11.27 8.23 15.72
N PRO A 209 -10.62 9.01 16.61
CA PRO A 209 -11.00 9.08 18.02
C PRO A 209 -12.37 9.76 18.20
N ILE A 210 -13.01 9.55 19.36
CA ILE A 210 -14.35 10.10 19.68
C ILE A 210 -14.41 11.63 19.53
N GLU A 211 -13.32 12.35 19.76
CA GLU A 211 -13.23 13.81 19.67
C GLU A 211 -13.53 14.34 18.26
N ALA A 212 -13.13 13.59 17.22
CA ALA A 212 -13.47 13.92 15.84
C ALA A 212 -14.97 13.79 15.59
N PHE A 213 -15.62 12.81 16.22
CA PHE A 213 -17.07 12.63 16.14
C PHE A 213 -17.82 13.66 16.97
N ARG A 214 -17.41 13.93 18.21
CA ARG A 214 -18.04 14.93 19.10
C ARG A 214 -18.23 16.27 18.42
N THR A 215 -17.16 16.75 17.78
CA THR A 215 -17.17 18.02 17.04
C THR A 215 -18.27 18.05 15.98
N VAL A 216 -18.40 17.00 15.18
CA VAL A 216 -19.39 16.93 14.10
C VAL A 216 -20.80 16.67 14.66
N ILE A 217 -20.94 15.78 15.64
CA ILE A 217 -22.22 15.45 16.28
C ILE A 217 -22.83 16.69 16.95
N ASP A 218 -22.04 17.47 17.70
CA ASP A 218 -22.54 18.66 18.39
C ASP A 218 -22.98 19.77 17.41
N GLU A 219 -22.31 19.87 16.26
CA GLU A 219 -22.73 20.77 15.17
C GLU A 219 -24.03 20.28 14.53
N GLU A 220 -24.14 19.00 14.22
CA GLU A 220 -25.30 18.43 13.55
C GLU A 220 -26.53 18.35 14.48
N LEU A 221 -26.33 18.12 15.78
CA LEU A 221 -27.41 18.21 16.79
C LEU A 221 -28.03 19.60 16.81
N ARG A 222 -27.22 20.66 16.84
CA ARG A 222 -27.72 22.05 16.84
C ARG A 222 -28.52 22.37 15.58
N LYS A 223 -28.07 21.90 14.41
CA LYS A 223 -28.81 22.07 13.14
C LYS A 223 -30.10 21.27 13.14
N ALA A 224 -30.06 20.03 13.62
CA ALA A 224 -31.22 19.16 13.75
C ALA A 224 -32.29 19.77 14.68
N GLU A 225 -31.90 20.31 15.84
CA GLU A 225 -32.81 21.01 16.75
C GLU A 225 -33.47 22.23 16.10
N GLN A 226 -32.73 22.97 15.27
CA GLN A 226 -33.30 24.09 14.50
C GLN A 226 -34.31 23.60 13.45
N LEU A 227 -34.05 22.47 12.78
CA LEU A 227 -35.01 21.85 11.86
C LEU A 227 -36.29 21.43 12.59
N VAL A 228 -36.17 20.89 13.81
CA VAL A 228 -37.32 20.55 14.64
C VAL A 228 -38.10 21.79 15.05
N ARG A 229 -37.43 22.85 15.52
CA ARG A 229 -38.07 24.13 15.88
C ARG A 229 -38.78 24.80 14.71
N SER A 230 -38.33 24.55 13.48
CA SER A 230 -38.96 25.03 12.24
C SER A 230 -40.05 24.08 11.70
N GLY A 231 -40.50 23.11 12.50
CA GLY A 231 -41.65 22.25 12.19
C GLY A 231 -41.32 20.92 11.52
N THR A 232 -40.05 20.53 11.41
CA THR A 232 -39.67 19.20 10.92
C THR A 232 -39.88 18.16 12.03
N PRO A 233 -40.67 17.10 11.83
CA PRO A 233 -40.75 16.02 12.81
C PRO A 233 -39.37 15.40 13.06
N ALA A 234 -39.02 15.10 14.31
CA ALA A 234 -37.70 14.57 14.69
C ALA A 234 -37.29 13.34 13.86
N ALA A 235 -38.22 12.39 13.64
CA ALA A 235 -38.01 11.21 12.80
C ALA A 235 -37.69 11.51 11.33
N GLN A 236 -38.05 12.70 10.82
CA GLN A 236 -37.80 13.14 9.44
C GLN A 236 -36.55 14.01 9.31
N VAL A 237 -35.89 14.38 10.41
CA VAL A 237 -34.72 15.28 10.39
C VAL A 237 -33.62 14.71 9.52
N TYR A 238 -33.27 13.43 9.65
CA TYR A 238 -32.22 12.82 8.85
C TYR A 238 -32.55 12.86 7.36
N ALA A 239 -33.75 12.39 6.98
CA ALA A 239 -34.21 12.38 5.59
C ALA A 239 -34.17 13.79 4.98
N LYS A 240 -34.66 14.80 5.70
CA LYS A 240 -34.60 16.21 5.28
C LYS A 240 -33.17 16.75 5.18
N THR A 241 -32.28 16.35 6.10
CA THR A 241 -30.88 16.81 6.12
C THR A 241 -30.11 16.30 4.90
N ILE A 242 -30.30 15.03 4.54
CA ILE A 242 -29.59 14.41 3.41
C ILE A 242 -30.33 14.56 2.08
N GLU A 243 -31.55 15.10 2.06
CA GLU A 243 -32.40 15.23 0.87
C GLU A 243 -31.64 15.94 -0.26
N ARG A 244 -30.91 17.00 0.04
CA ARG A 244 -30.12 17.74 -0.95
C ARG A 244 -28.63 17.39 -0.92
N GLY A 245 -28.28 16.29 -0.25
CA GLY A 245 -26.92 15.82 -0.14
C GLY A 245 -26.36 15.35 -1.49
N ALA A 246 -25.04 15.43 -1.63
CA ALA A 246 -24.31 15.00 -2.81
C ALA A 246 -24.38 13.48 -3.00
N THR A 247 -24.48 13.05 -4.25
CA THR A 247 -24.49 11.64 -4.68
C THR A 247 -23.16 11.20 -5.28
N ALA A 248 -22.13 12.04 -5.18
CA ALA A 248 -20.77 11.83 -5.67
C ALA A 248 -19.79 12.62 -4.78
N PRO A 249 -18.48 12.34 -4.81
CA PRO A 249 -17.49 13.07 -4.03
C PRO A 249 -17.55 14.58 -4.31
N VAL A 250 -17.61 15.38 -3.24
CA VAL A 250 -17.61 16.85 -3.31
C VAL A 250 -16.23 17.37 -2.95
N PHE A 251 -15.72 18.30 -3.74
CA PHE A 251 -14.40 18.88 -3.56
C PHE A 251 -14.49 20.40 -3.39
N LEU A 252 -13.51 20.99 -2.70
CA LEU A 252 -13.46 22.43 -2.47
C LEU A 252 -13.35 23.22 -3.80
N PRO A 253 -13.99 24.41 -3.90
CA PRO A 253 -13.90 25.28 -5.09
C PRO A 253 -12.44 25.60 -5.45
N GLY A 254 -12.12 25.60 -6.75
CA GLY A 254 -10.75 25.82 -7.25
C GLY A 254 -9.90 24.55 -7.34
N THR A 255 -10.44 23.41 -6.92
CA THR A 255 -9.90 22.08 -7.22
C THR A 255 -10.77 21.42 -8.30
N VAL A 256 -10.17 20.83 -9.33
CA VAL A 256 -10.95 20.22 -10.42
C VAL A 256 -11.11 18.73 -10.16
N PRO A 257 -12.34 18.24 -9.95
CA PRO A 257 -12.57 16.81 -9.78
C PRO A 257 -12.11 16.06 -11.03
N PRO A 258 -11.56 14.84 -10.90
CA PRO A 258 -11.55 13.93 -12.04
C PRO A 258 -13.00 13.71 -12.50
N PRO A 259 -13.26 13.49 -13.80
CA PRO A 259 -14.62 13.30 -14.29
C PRO A 259 -15.31 12.17 -13.53
N ALA A 260 -16.55 12.42 -13.11
CA ALA A 260 -17.32 11.52 -12.25
C ALA A 260 -17.44 10.12 -12.86
N ALA A 261 -17.06 9.10 -12.09
CA ALA A 261 -17.33 7.71 -12.44
C ALA A 261 -18.84 7.47 -12.36
N ALA A 262 -19.48 7.30 -13.52
CA ALA A 262 -20.88 6.88 -13.59
C ALA A 262 -21.03 5.45 -13.06
N ALA A 263 -22.13 5.19 -12.35
CA ALA A 263 -22.48 3.88 -11.82
C ALA A 263 -22.55 2.81 -12.94
N PRO A 264 -22.21 1.54 -12.66
CA PRO A 264 -22.22 0.48 -13.66
C PRO A 264 -23.65 0.22 -14.14
N SER A 265 -23.88 0.47 -15.43
CA SER A 265 -24.96 -0.14 -16.20
C SER A 265 -24.47 -1.47 -16.75
N ALA A 266 -25.35 -2.47 -16.70
CA ALA A 266 -25.20 -3.68 -17.48
C ALA A 266 -25.10 -3.33 -18.98
N ALA A 267 -24.24 -4.04 -19.70
CA ALA A 267 -23.84 -3.84 -21.10
C ALA A 267 -22.98 -2.58 -21.36
N ALA A 268 -21.67 -2.80 -21.46
CA ALA A 268 -20.69 -1.80 -21.85
C ALA A 268 -20.66 -1.59 -23.38
N PRO A 269 -20.59 -0.35 -23.89
CA PRO A 269 -19.81 -0.03 -25.07
C PRO A 269 -18.34 0.17 -24.68
N ALA A 270 -17.43 -0.27 -25.55
CA ALA A 270 -15.99 -0.40 -25.30
C ALA A 270 -15.28 0.90 -24.85
N PRO A 271 -14.24 0.81 -23.99
CA PRO A 271 -13.47 1.97 -23.54
C PRO A 271 -12.65 2.58 -24.67
N ALA A 272 -12.52 3.92 -24.64
CA ALA A 272 -11.53 4.64 -25.44
C ALA A 272 -10.11 4.17 -25.09
N ALA A 273 -9.25 4.11 -26.11
CA ALA A 273 -7.95 3.44 -26.09
C ALA A 273 -7.06 3.85 -24.89
N PRO A 274 -6.35 2.89 -24.27
CA PRO A 274 -5.54 3.13 -23.09
C PRO A 274 -4.34 4.03 -23.38
N ALA A 275 -4.00 4.89 -22.41
CA ALA A 275 -2.72 5.60 -22.40
C ALA A 275 -1.57 4.58 -22.56
N ALA A 276 -0.58 4.93 -23.41
CA ALA A 276 0.50 4.05 -23.80
C ALA A 276 1.27 3.51 -22.57
N PRO A 277 1.70 2.23 -22.59
CA PRO A 277 2.44 1.63 -21.49
C PRO A 277 3.78 2.36 -21.26
N PRO A 278 4.34 2.32 -20.04
CA PRO A 278 5.68 2.86 -19.77
C PRO A 278 6.71 2.19 -20.69
N PRO A 279 7.85 2.87 -20.98
CA PRO A 279 8.89 2.31 -21.83
C PRO A 279 9.36 0.97 -21.26
N ALA A 280 9.35 -0.03 -22.12
CA ALA A 280 9.69 -1.40 -21.79
C ALA A 280 11.14 -1.49 -21.29
N THR A 281 11.34 -2.09 -20.11
CA THR A 281 12.67 -2.50 -19.64
C THR A 281 12.92 -3.92 -20.14
N TYR A 282 14.11 -4.19 -20.66
CA TYR A 282 14.46 -5.50 -21.19
C TYR A 282 15.67 -6.09 -20.47
N ALA A 283 15.59 -7.35 -20.07
CA ALA A 283 16.73 -8.09 -19.52
C ALA A 283 16.67 -9.56 -19.95
N LYS A 284 17.83 -10.12 -20.31
CA LYS A 284 17.94 -11.53 -20.69
C LYS A 284 17.74 -12.42 -19.48
N VAL A 285 16.78 -13.34 -19.55
CA VAL A 285 16.60 -14.38 -18.52
C VAL A 285 16.95 -15.75 -19.12
N PRO A 286 18.14 -16.31 -18.86
CA PRO A 286 18.52 -17.60 -19.41
C PRO A 286 17.58 -18.72 -18.92
N LEU A 287 17.13 -19.54 -19.86
CA LEU A 287 16.33 -20.74 -19.59
C LEU A 287 17.25 -21.96 -19.44
N ARG A 288 16.93 -22.83 -18.48
CA ARG A 288 17.52 -24.17 -18.37
C ARG A 288 16.59 -25.16 -19.06
N ALA A 289 17.16 -26.24 -19.61
CA ALA A 289 16.39 -27.28 -20.30
C ALA A 289 15.36 -27.96 -19.36
N ASP A 290 15.65 -28.01 -18.07
CA ASP A 290 14.86 -28.65 -17.02
C ASP A 290 14.03 -27.65 -16.19
N ASP A 291 13.87 -26.40 -16.65
CA ASP A 291 12.97 -25.45 -16.01
C ASP A 291 11.52 -25.93 -16.06
N PRO A 292 10.76 -25.90 -14.93
CA PRO A 292 9.34 -26.15 -14.98
C PRO A 292 8.69 -25.16 -15.92
N ALA A 293 8.05 -25.70 -16.95
CA ALA A 293 7.35 -24.94 -17.95
C ALA A 293 5.99 -25.59 -18.23
N ARG A 294 5.02 -24.76 -18.60
CA ARG A 294 3.74 -25.17 -19.16
C ARG A 294 3.44 -24.38 -20.42
N GLY A 295 2.63 -24.96 -21.32
CA GLY A 295 2.47 -24.47 -22.69
C GLY A 295 3.53 -25.03 -23.65
N PRO A 296 3.34 -24.83 -24.97
CA PRO A 296 4.18 -25.43 -26.00
C PRO A 296 5.61 -24.86 -26.01
N ALA A 297 6.60 -25.72 -26.27
CA ALA A 297 8.02 -25.31 -26.28
C ALA A 297 8.35 -24.31 -27.40
N ASP A 298 7.57 -24.35 -28.48
CA ASP A 298 7.62 -23.49 -29.66
C ASP A 298 6.60 -22.33 -29.61
N ALA A 299 6.10 -21.97 -28.41
CA ALA A 299 5.26 -20.79 -28.23
C ALA A 299 5.97 -19.51 -28.73
N LYS A 300 5.21 -18.64 -29.40
CA LYS A 300 5.68 -17.31 -29.85
C LYS A 300 6.02 -16.38 -28.69
N LEU A 301 5.32 -16.53 -27.57
CA LEU A 301 5.54 -15.77 -26.34
C LEU A 301 5.98 -16.72 -25.23
N THR A 302 7.17 -16.50 -24.68
CA THR A 302 7.60 -17.10 -23.41
C THR A 302 7.53 -16.06 -22.30
N VAL A 303 6.83 -16.39 -21.22
CA VAL A 303 6.74 -15.60 -19.99
C VAL A 303 7.58 -16.30 -18.92
N VAL A 304 8.68 -15.69 -18.51
CA VAL A 304 9.50 -16.19 -17.39
C VAL A 304 9.03 -15.50 -16.10
N LEU A 305 8.56 -16.27 -15.13
CA LEU A 305 7.99 -15.79 -13.87
C LEU A 305 8.93 -16.10 -12.71
N PHE A 306 9.41 -15.05 -12.03
CA PHE A 306 10.01 -15.17 -10.70
C PHE A 306 8.94 -15.05 -9.64
N SER A 307 8.80 -16.09 -8.81
CA SER A 307 7.69 -16.23 -7.89
C SER A 307 8.08 -16.93 -6.58
N ASP A 308 7.19 -16.81 -5.59
CA ASP A 308 7.37 -17.23 -4.21
C ASP A 308 6.04 -17.83 -3.71
N PHE A 309 6.08 -19.08 -3.23
CA PHE A 309 4.90 -19.82 -2.80
C PHE A 309 4.17 -19.24 -1.58
N GLN A 310 4.83 -18.43 -0.76
CA GLN A 310 4.23 -17.75 0.40
C GLN A 310 3.85 -16.29 0.08
N CYS A 311 4.22 -15.77 -1.09
CA CYS A 311 3.89 -14.41 -1.47
C CYS A 311 2.41 -14.25 -1.89
N PRO A 312 1.66 -13.35 -1.25
CA PRO A 312 0.24 -13.14 -1.57
C PRO A 312 0.02 -12.55 -2.97
N PHE A 313 0.95 -11.74 -3.49
CA PHE A 313 0.85 -11.22 -4.86
C PHE A 313 1.13 -12.29 -5.90
N CYS A 314 2.01 -13.25 -5.61
CA CYS A 314 2.23 -14.41 -6.47
C CYS A 314 0.96 -15.25 -6.57
N SER A 315 0.28 -15.51 -5.44
CA SER A 315 -1.03 -16.17 -5.46
C SER A 315 -2.06 -15.42 -6.32
N ARG A 316 -2.09 -14.08 -6.25
CA ARG A 316 -2.99 -13.24 -7.07
C ARG A 316 -2.73 -13.30 -8.57
N VAL A 317 -1.50 -13.57 -9.01
CA VAL A 317 -1.20 -13.61 -10.45
C VAL A 317 -1.54 -14.96 -11.08
N GLU A 318 -1.61 -16.06 -10.32
CA GLU A 318 -1.89 -17.40 -10.84
C GLU A 318 -3.20 -17.48 -11.67
N PRO A 319 -4.35 -16.96 -11.21
CA PRO A 319 -5.56 -16.93 -12.04
C PRO A 319 -5.38 -16.11 -13.33
N THR A 320 -4.58 -15.04 -13.29
CA THR A 320 -4.30 -14.21 -14.47
C THR A 320 -3.44 -14.95 -15.49
N LEU A 321 -2.44 -15.72 -15.05
CA LEU A 321 -1.63 -16.55 -15.94
C LEU A 321 -2.48 -17.63 -16.61
N LYS A 322 -3.43 -18.22 -15.88
CA LYS A 322 -4.39 -19.17 -16.45
C LYS A 322 -5.28 -18.50 -17.51
N GLN A 323 -5.83 -17.33 -17.21
CA GLN A 323 -6.61 -16.54 -18.18
C GLN A 323 -5.77 -16.17 -19.41
N LEU A 324 -4.48 -15.88 -19.25
CA LEU A 324 -3.56 -15.60 -20.35
C LEU A 324 -3.38 -16.82 -21.25
N GLU A 325 -3.16 -18.01 -20.68
CA GLU A 325 -3.04 -19.25 -21.43
C GLU A 325 -4.34 -19.59 -22.19
N GLU A 326 -5.49 -19.37 -21.56
CA GLU A 326 -6.82 -19.58 -22.16
C GLU A 326 -7.11 -18.57 -23.29
N ALA A 327 -6.72 -17.30 -23.13
CA ALA A 327 -6.93 -16.25 -24.12
C ALA A 327 -6.02 -16.38 -25.35
N TYR A 328 -4.86 -17.02 -25.20
CA TYR A 328 -3.85 -17.15 -26.25
C TYR A 328 -3.41 -18.63 -26.42
N PRO A 329 -4.35 -19.52 -26.82
CA PRO A 329 -4.12 -20.95 -26.85
C PRO A 329 -2.98 -21.30 -27.81
N GLY A 330 -2.03 -22.09 -27.32
CA GLY A 330 -0.86 -22.54 -28.10
C GLY A 330 0.20 -21.47 -28.39
N GLN A 331 -0.01 -20.22 -27.94
CA GLN A 331 0.91 -19.10 -28.23
C GLN A 331 1.78 -18.69 -27.05
N VAL A 332 1.44 -19.15 -25.83
CA VAL A 332 2.09 -18.76 -24.58
C VAL A 332 2.74 -19.96 -23.91
N ARG A 333 3.99 -19.77 -23.48
CA ARG A 333 4.74 -20.69 -22.62
C ARG A 333 5.08 -19.98 -21.32
N ILE A 334 4.66 -20.54 -20.19
CA ILE A 334 5.02 -20.02 -18.86
C ILE A 334 6.20 -20.83 -18.33
N VAL A 335 7.27 -20.15 -17.92
CA VAL A 335 8.46 -20.77 -17.31
C VAL A 335 8.63 -20.26 -15.89
N TRP A 336 8.75 -21.16 -14.93
CA TRP A 336 8.89 -20.85 -13.51
C TRP A 336 10.35 -20.66 -13.09
N LYS A 337 10.60 -19.65 -12.24
CA LYS A 337 11.85 -19.43 -11.51
C LYS A 337 11.55 -19.18 -10.03
N HIS A 338 12.30 -19.86 -9.15
CA HIS A 338 12.10 -19.70 -7.70
C HIS A 338 12.73 -18.40 -7.19
N GLN A 339 11.97 -17.61 -6.43
CA GLN A 339 12.51 -16.47 -5.72
C GLN A 339 11.91 -16.39 -4.29
N PRO A 340 12.17 -17.38 -3.42
CA PRO A 340 11.72 -17.32 -2.04
C PRO A 340 12.32 -16.12 -1.34
N LEU A 341 11.46 -15.26 -0.77
CA LEU A 341 11.87 -14.03 -0.10
C LEU A 341 12.26 -14.33 1.34
N SER A 342 13.30 -13.66 1.83
CA SER A 342 13.89 -13.94 3.15
C SER A 342 12.97 -13.68 4.34
N PHE A 343 11.90 -12.91 4.13
CA PHE A 343 10.85 -12.62 5.11
C PHE A 343 9.64 -13.55 5.01
N HIS A 344 9.67 -14.51 4.08
CA HIS A 344 8.71 -15.59 3.95
C HIS A 344 9.31 -16.91 4.46
N PRO A 345 9.13 -17.26 5.75
CA PRO A 345 9.84 -18.38 6.38
C PRO A 345 9.54 -19.74 5.73
N ASN A 346 8.37 -19.89 5.10
CA ASN A 346 7.92 -21.13 4.47
C ASN A 346 8.14 -21.14 2.95
N ALA A 347 8.56 -20.04 2.33
CA ALA A 347 8.76 -19.97 0.88
C ALA A 347 9.87 -20.90 0.40
N LEU A 348 11.02 -20.91 1.07
CA LEU A 348 12.14 -21.78 0.70
C LEU A 348 11.81 -23.28 0.94
N PRO A 349 11.25 -23.68 2.11
CA PRO A 349 10.74 -25.04 2.28
C PRO A 349 9.72 -25.48 1.23
N ALA A 350 8.77 -24.60 0.86
CA ALA A 350 7.79 -24.88 -0.18
C ALA A 350 8.44 -25.03 -1.57
N ALA A 351 9.43 -24.20 -1.90
CA ALA A 351 10.20 -24.33 -3.14
C ALA A 351 10.97 -25.66 -3.21
N ILE A 352 11.57 -26.10 -2.10
CA ILE A 352 12.22 -27.42 -1.99
C ILE A 352 11.20 -28.54 -2.20
N ALA A 353 10.01 -28.45 -1.60
CA ALA A 353 8.93 -29.42 -1.81
C ALA A 353 8.49 -29.48 -3.29
N ALA A 354 8.38 -28.33 -3.95
CA ALA A 354 8.06 -28.26 -5.38
C ALA A 354 9.16 -28.91 -6.24
N GLU A 355 10.44 -28.70 -5.93
CA GLU A 355 11.57 -29.35 -6.61
C GLU A 355 11.60 -30.87 -6.36
N ALA A 356 11.31 -31.33 -5.14
CA ALA A 356 11.18 -32.75 -4.84
C ALA A 356 10.02 -33.42 -5.63
N ALA A 357 8.93 -32.69 -5.86
CA ALA A 357 7.84 -33.16 -6.72
C ALA A 357 8.22 -33.10 -8.21
N ARG A 358 9.02 -32.12 -8.64
CA ARG A 358 9.54 -32.01 -10.01
C ARG A 358 10.36 -33.22 -10.41
N ASP A 359 11.22 -33.71 -9.53
CA ASP A 359 12.04 -34.91 -9.75
C ASP A 359 11.21 -36.17 -10.04
N GLN A 360 9.91 -36.12 -9.71
CA GLN A 360 8.93 -37.17 -9.96
C GLN A 360 7.88 -36.77 -11.02
N GLY A 361 8.13 -35.70 -11.78
CA GLY A 361 7.27 -35.24 -12.87
C GLY A 361 6.00 -34.51 -12.42
N LYS A 362 5.89 -34.07 -11.16
CA LYS A 362 4.68 -33.48 -10.57
C LYS A 362 4.90 -32.07 -10.02
N PHE A 363 5.77 -31.28 -10.66
CA PHE A 363 6.00 -29.89 -10.26
C PHE A 363 4.70 -29.07 -10.24
N TRP A 364 3.96 -29.04 -11.36
CA TRP A 364 2.74 -28.22 -11.48
C TRP A 364 1.62 -28.63 -10.52
N PRO A 365 1.30 -29.93 -10.36
CA PRO A 365 0.33 -30.35 -9.35
C PRO A 365 0.75 -29.97 -7.91
N MET A 366 2.04 -30.07 -7.57
CA MET A 366 2.54 -29.62 -6.27
C MET A 366 2.46 -28.10 -6.13
N HIS A 367 2.86 -27.36 -7.16
CA HIS A 367 2.77 -25.91 -7.22
C HIS A 367 1.34 -25.42 -6.96
N GLU A 368 0.33 -26.02 -7.59
CA GLU A 368 -1.09 -25.70 -7.37
C GLU A 368 -1.52 -25.98 -5.92
N LYS A 369 -1.12 -27.13 -5.35
CA LYS A 369 -1.39 -27.45 -3.93
C LYS A 369 -0.76 -26.45 -2.98
N LEU A 370 0.48 -26.03 -3.24
CA LEU A 370 1.19 -25.06 -2.41
C LEU A 370 0.48 -23.69 -2.44
N PHE A 371 0.08 -23.19 -3.62
CA PHE A 371 -0.65 -21.93 -3.71
C PHE A 371 -2.07 -21.98 -3.16
N ALA A 372 -2.80 -23.08 -3.39
CA ALA A 372 -4.15 -23.27 -2.86
C ALA A 372 -4.16 -23.28 -1.32
N ASN A 373 -3.03 -23.64 -0.69
CA ASN A 373 -2.90 -23.77 0.76
C ASN A 373 -1.79 -22.88 1.32
N GLN A 374 -1.62 -21.69 0.74
CA GLN A 374 -0.50 -20.77 1.05
C GLN A 374 -0.37 -20.41 2.55
N GLN A 375 -1.46 -20.42 3.31
CA GLN A 375 -1.45 -20.13 4.75
C GLN A 375 -1.05 -21.34 5.62
N ALA A 376 -1.09 -22.55 5.07
CA ALA A 376 -0.82 -23.79 5.78
C ALA A 376 0.56 -24.40 5.44
N LEU A 377 1.41 -23.68 4.69
CA LEU A 377 2.72 -24.15 4.23
C LEU A 377 3.60 -24.62 5.39
N SER A 378 3.82 -25.92 5.47
CA SER A 378 4.61 -26.59 6.51
C SER A 378 5.11 -27.95 6.03
N PRO A 379 6.17 -28.52 6.64
CA PRO A 379 6.67 -29.86 6.30
C PRO A 379 5.58 -30.93 6.29
N ALA A 380 4.68 -30.92 7.28
CA ALA A 380 3.57 -31.87 7.39
C ALA A 380 2.63 -31.77 6.19
N THR A 381 2.26 -30.55 5.80
CA THR A 381 1.39 -30.35 4.63
C THR A 381 2.05 -30.71 3.31
N TYR A 382 3.37 -30.53 3.16
CA TYR A 382 4.07 -30.91 1.93
C TYR A 382 4.03 -32.43 1.70
N GLU A 383 4.22 -33.21 2.76
CA GLU A 383 4.10 -34.67 2.71
C GLU A 383 2.65 -35.10 2.42
N GLN A 384 1.67 -34.45 3.06
CA GLN A 384 0.26 -34.68 2.77
C GLN A 384 -0.04 -34.45 1.27
N TYR A 385 0.40 -33.32 0.70
CA TYR A 385 0.20 -33.03 -0.71
C TYR A 385 0.95 -34.02 -1.59
N ALA A 386 2.16 -34.43 -1.23
CA ALA A 386 2.90 -35.45 -1.96
C ALA A 386 2.12 -36.78 -2.01
N LYS A 387 1.51 -37.18 -0.90
CA LYS A 387 0.65 -38.38 -0.82
C LYS A 387 -0.58 -38.25 -1.72
N GLU A 388 -1.29 -37.12 -1.64
CA GLU A 388 -2.47 -36.84 -2.45
C GLU A 388 -2.16 -36.82 -3.96
N LEU A 389 -0.96 -36.39 -4.34
CA LEU A 389 -0.50 -36.34 -5.73
C LEU A 389 0.04 -37.67 -6.25
N GLY A 390 0.10 -38.71 -5.40
CA GLY A 390 0.61 -40.03 -5.74
C GLY A 390 2.12 -40.09 -5.92
N LEU A 391 2.88 -39.25 -5.21
CA LEU A 391 4.34 -39.29 -5.21
C LEU A 391 4.87 -40.49 -4.42
N ASP A 392 6.05 -40.99 -4.79
CA ASP A 392 6.84 -41.89 -3.94
C ASP A 392 7.30 -41.09 -2.71
N LEU A 393 6.62 -41.35 -1.57
CA LEU A 393 6.85 -40.62 -0.33
C LEU A 393 8.28 -40.80 0.20
N ARG A 394 8.88 -41.98 0.04
CA ARG A 394 10.27 -42.21 0.50
C ARG A 394 11.24 -41.36 -0.30
N LYS A 395 11.09 -41.33 -1.63
CA LYS A 395 11.92 -40.46 -2.50
C LYS A 395 11.68 -38.98 -2.22
N PHE A 396 10.42 -38.59 -2.00
CA PHE A 396 10.06 -37.21 -1.69
C PHE A 396 10.68 -36.75 -0.36
N GLN A 397 10.48 -37.51 0.72
CA GLN A 397 11.04 -37.21 2.04
C GLN A 397 12.57 -37.14 2.00
N ALA A 398 13.23 -38.09 1.32
CA ALA A 398 14.68 -38.08 1.14
C ALA A 398 15.16 -36.81 0.39
N ALA A 399 14.45 -36.41 -0.68
CA ALA A 399 14.78 -35.21 -1.44
C ALA A 399 14.58 -33.92 -0.61
N VAL A 400 13.48 -33.81 0.15
CA VAL A 400 13.21 -32.68 1.02
C VAL A 400 14.23 -32.60 2.16
N ALA A 401 14.55 -33.72 2.81
CA ALA A 401 15.54 -33.79 3.88
C ALA A 401 16.95 -33.41 3.39
N ALA A 402 17.33 -33.86 2.19
CA ALA A 402 18.57 -33.49 1.53
C ALA A 402 18.56 -32.07 0.95
N ARG A 403 17.43 -31.34 1.04
CA ARG A 403 17.21 -30.02 0.42
C ARG A 403 17.54 -30.01 -1.08
N LYS A 404 17.21 -31.11 -1.76
CA LYS A 404 17.49 -31.27 -3.18
C LYS A 404 16.79 -30.16 -3.97
N GLY A 405 17.52 -29.51 -4.87
CA GLY A 405 17.06 -28.32 -5.60
C GLY A 405 17.46 -26.98 -4.97
N ALA A 406 18.07 -26.96 -3.77
CA ALA A 406 18.54 -25.73 -3.12
C ALA A 406 19.49 -24.90 -4.00
N ASP A 407 20.45 -25.53 -4.69
CA ASP A 407 21.39 -24.83 -5.58
C ASP A 407 20.67 -24.18 -6.76
N ARG A 408 19.66 -24.86 -7.31
CA ARG A 408 18.81 -24.35 -8.38
C ARG A 408 17.96 -23.17 -7.93
N ILE A 409 17.40 -23.24 -6.72
CA ILE A 409 16.66 -22.13 -6.10
C ILE A 409 17.59 -20.93 -5.86
N ALA A 410 18.80 -21.17 -5.34
CA ALA A 410 19.79 -20.12 -5.11
C ALA A 410 20.24 -19.47 -6.43
N ALA A 411 20.45 -20.28 -7.48
CA ALA A 411 20.76 -19.78 -8.82
C ALA A 411 19.62 -18.92 -9.40
N ASP A 412 18.36 -19.30 -9.19
CA ASP A 412 17.21 -18.50 -9.62
C ASP A 412 17.13 -17.17 -8.85
N GLN A 413 17.40 -17.17 -7.53
CA GLN A 413 17.45 -15.93 -6.74
C GLN A 413 18.61 -15.01 -7.19
N GLN A 414 19.79 -15.57 -7.45
CA GLN A 414 20.93 -14.81 -7.99
C GLN A 414 20.60 -14.23 -9.37
N LEU A 415 19.97 -15.03 -10.22
CA LEU A 415 19.53 -14.58 -11.53
C LEU A 415 18.50 -13.45 -11.39
N ALA A 416 17.51 -13.58 -10.51
CA ALA A 416 16.51 -12.56 -10.23
C ALA A 416 17.17 -11.22 -9.89
N ASN A 417 18.16 -11.22 -9.00
CA ASN A 417 18.93 -10.03 -8.64
C ASN A 417 19.68 -9.45 -9.85
N GLY A 418 20.32 -10.31 -10.66
CA GLY A 418 21.09 -9.88 -11.83
C GLY A 418 20.25 -9.27 -12.96
N VAL A 419 18.99 -9.68 -13.09
CA VAL A 419 18.07 -9.19 -14.13
C VAL A 419 17.11 -8.09 -13.63
N GLY A 420 17.32 -7.60 -12.39
CA GLY A 420 16.51 -6.55 -11.79
C GLY A 420 15.11 -7.00 -11.33
N ALA A 421 14.88 -8.30 -11.17
CA ALA A 421 13.68 -8.86 -10.53
C ALA A 421 13.80 -8.77 -9.01
N ASN A 422 13.68 -7.56 -8.46
CA ASN A 422 13.93 -7.27 -7.03
C ASN A 422 12.73 -7.60 -6.09
N GLY A 423 11.71 -8.28 -6.60
CA GLY A 423 10.52 -8.69 -5.85
C GLY A 423 9.62 -9.60 -6.67
N THR A 424 8.64 -10.23 -6.00
CA THR A 424 7.75 -11.20 -6.62
C THR A 424 6.28 -10.73 -6.58
N PRO A 425 5.46 -11.03 -7.61
CA PRO A 425 5.87 -11.66 -8.87
C PRO A 425 6.58 -10.64 -9.79
N THR A 426 7.63 -11.07 -10.47
CA THR A 426 8.21 -10.35 -11.63
C THR A 426 8.20 -11.28 -12.83
N MET A 427 7.72 -10.79 -13.96
CA MET A 427 7.58 -11.56 -15.20
C MET A 427 8.42 -10.95 -16.32
N PHE A 428 8.87 -11.78 -17.25
CA PHE A 428 9.58 -11.37 -18.46
C PHE A 428 8.90 -11.96 -19.70
N PHE A 429 8.30 -11.11 -20.52
CA PHE A 429 7.60 -11.45 -21.76
C PHE A 429 8.59 -11.34 -22.92
N ASN A 430 9.17 -12.45 -23.37
CA ASN A 430 10.28 -12.44 -24.33
C ASN A 430 11.40 -11.44 -23.95
N CYS A 431 11.80 -11.46 -22.67
CA CYS A 431 12.78 -10.54 -22.04
C CYS A 431 12.27 -9.12 -21.75
N ARG A 432 11.03 -8.77 -22.05
CA ARG A 432 10.38 -7.53 -21.58
C ARG A 432 9.92 -7.68 -20.13
N GLN A 433 10.48 -6.91 -19.22
CA GLN A 433 10.14 -6.94 -17.81
C GLN A 433 8.74 -6.36 -17.53
N VAL A 434 7.97 -7.08 -16.71
CA VAL A 434 6.67 -6.70 -16.19
C VAL A 434 6.67 -7.01 -14.70
N VAL A 435 6.50 -5.98 -13.86
CA VAL A 435 6.62 -6.10 -12.40
C VAL A 435 5.24 -6.10 -11.74
N GLY A 436 5.03 -7.03 -10.81
CA GLY A 436 3.84 -7.11 -9.96
C GLY A 436 2.71 -7.95 -10.53
N ALA A 437 1.70 -8.18 -9.69
CA ALA A 437 0.49 -8.90 -10.06
C ALA A 437 -0.46 -7.98 -10.83
N LEU A 438 -0.37 -7.99 -12.17
CA LEU A 438 -1.26 -7.23 -13.04
C LEU A 438 -2.47 -8.09 -13.45
N PRO A 439 -3.67 -7.52 -13.65
CA PRO A 439 -4.79 -8.23 -14.24
C PRO A 439 -4.58 -8.44 -15.76
N LEU A 440 -5.29 -9.41 -16.36
CA LEU A 440 -5.15 -9.76 -17.79
C LEU A 440 -5.26 -8.53 -18.70
N GLU A 441 -6.21 -7.63 -18.44
CA GLU A 441 -6.41 -6.44 -19.29
C GLU A 441 -5.22 -5.50 -19.36
N ARG A 442 -4.34 -5.53 -18.36
CA ARG A 442 -3.09 -4.75 -18.37
C ARG A 442 -1.94 -5.52 -19.04
N MET A 443 -2.02 -6.85 -19.09
CA MET A 443 -1.05 -7.70 -19.78
C MET A 443 -1.36 -7.83 -21.28
N ARG A 444 -2.64 -7.83 -21.67
CA ARG A 444 -3.13 -7.99 -23.04
C ARG A 444 -2.38 -7.16 -24.09
N PRO A 445 -2.23 -5.82 -23.94
CA PRO A 445 -1.49 -5.03 -24.92
C PRO A 445 0.00 -5.38 -25.00
N ILE A 446 0.62 -5.81 -23.89
CA ILE A 446 2.02 -6.25 -23.88
C ILE A 446 2.14 -7.56 -24.64
N VAL A 447 1.24 -8.51 -24.37
CA VAL A 447 1.19 -9.82 -25.02
C VAL A 447 1.01 -9.68 -26.53
N GLU A 448 0.03 -8.88 -26.95
CA GLU A 448 -0.25 -8.65 -28.38
C GLU A 448 0.93 -7.97 -29.10
N GLU A 449 1.61 -7.03 -28.44
CA GLU A 449 2.82 -6.42 -28.99
C GLU A 449 3.94 -7.44 -29.16
N GLU A 450 4.19 -8.28 -28.15
CA GLU A 450 5.23 -9.31 -28.20
C GLU A 450 4.92 -10.41 -29.21
N LEU A 451 3.64 -10.81 -29.35
CA LEU A 451 3.19 -11.74 -30.39
C LEU A 451 3.36 -11.14 -31.79
N LYS A 452 3.03 -9.85 -31.99
CA LYS A 452 3.23 -9.17 -33.27
C LYS A 452 4.72 -9.08 -33.65
N LYS A 453 5.60 -8.79 -32.68
CA LYS A 453 7.06 -8.83 -32.90
C LYS A 453 7.52 -10.24 -33.26
N ALA A 454 7.00 -11.26 -32.57
CA ALA A 454 7.31 -12.64 -32.88
C ALA A 454 6.90 -13.01 -34.32
N ASP A 455 5.69 -12.63 -34.76
CA ASP A 455 5.24 -12.86 -36.13
C ASP A 455 6.12 -12.18 -37.18
N ALA A 456 6.56 -10.95 -36.91
CA ALA A 456 7.49 -10.24 -37.78
C ALA A 456 8.84 -10.95 -37.90
N LEU A 457 9.35 -11.54 -36.80
CA LEU A 457 10.58 -12.34 -36.82
C LEU A 457 10.42 -13.64 -37.59
N LEU A 458 9.24 -14.27 -37.50
CA LEU A 458 8.95 -15.55 -38.15
C LEU A 458 8.64 -15.44 -39.65
N LYS A 459 8.20 -14.28 -40.13
CA LYS A 459 7.85 -14.05 -41.56
C LYS A 459 6.90 -15.11 -42.14
N GLY A 460 5.92 -15.55 -41.36
CA GLY A 460 4.96 -16.61 -41.74
C GLY A 460 5.43 -18.05 -41.47
N GLY A 461 6.65 -18.24 -40.96
CA GLY A 461 7.14 -19.52 -40.46
C GLY A 461 6.57 -19.91 -39.09
N LYS A 462 6.84 -21.14 -38.65
CA LYS A 462 6.52 -21.61 -37.30
C LYS A 462 7.70 -21.33 -36.36
N ALA A 463 7.40 -20.90 -35.13
CA ALA A 463 8.40 -20.88 -34.08
C ALA A 463 8.90 -22.30 -33.80
N GLY A 464 10.15 -22.40 -33.35
CA GLY A 464 10.75 -23.65 -32.89
C GLY A 464 11.11 -23.56 -31.39
N PRO A 465 11.57 -24.66 -30.78
CA PRO A 465 11.88 -24.70 -29.34
C PRO A 465 12.92 -23.67 -28.84
N GLY A 466 13.75 -23.12 -29.73
CA GLY A 466 14.73 -22.07 -29.42
C GLY A 466 14.26 -20.63 -29.68
N PHE A 467 13.00 -20.44 -30.07
CA PHE A 467 12.50 -19.15 -30.53
C PHE A 467 12.54 -18.06 -29.45
N TYR A 468 12.44 -18.42 -28.17
CA TYR A 468 12.63 -17.49 -27.05
C TYR A 468 13.92 -16.69 -27.16
N GLU A 469 15.05 -17.35 -27.48
CA GLU A 469 16.35 -16.67 -27.60
C GLU A 469 16.34 -15.65 -28.73
N GLN A 470 15.70 -15.98 -29.86
CA GLN A 470 15.57 -15.07 -30.99
C GLN A 470 14.69 -13.87 -30.67
N ALA A 471 13.52 -14.11 -30.06
CA ALA A 471 12.59 -13.05 -29.66
C ALA A 471 13.21 -12.15 -28.56
N CYS A 472 13.89 -12.75 -27.58
CA CYS A 472 14.62 -12.05 -26.55
C CYS A 472 15.74 -11.18 -27.13
N GLN A 473 16.56 -11.73 -28.03
CA GLN A 473 17.63 -10.97 -28.70
C GLN A 473 17.07 -9.81 -29.52
N ALA A 474 15.95 -10.01 -30.23
CA ALA A 474 15.29 -8.94 -30.95
C ALA A 474 14.85 -7.80 -30.01
N ASN A 475 14.28 -8.14 -28.85
CA ASN A 475 13.89 -7.17 -27.83
C ASN A 475 15.09 -6.48 -27.17
N LEU A 476 16.19 -7.19 -26.92
CA LEU A 476 17.43 -6.61 -26.37
C LEU A 476 18.16 -5.72 -27.38
N ALA A 477 18.03 -6.03 -28.68
CA ALA A 477 18.60 -5.25 -29.78
C ALA A 477 17.79 -3.97 -30.08
N LEU A 478 16.57 -3.84 -29.54
CA LEU A 478 15.89 -2.56 -29.51
C LEU A 478 16.77 -1.61 -28.69
N LYS A 479 17.45 -0.69 -29.37
CA LYS A 479 18.07 0.45 -28.71
C LYS A 479 17.00 1.05 -27.79
N PRO A 480 17.29 1.35 -26.50
CA PRO A 480 16.37 2.17 -25.73
C PRO A 480 16.09 3.38 -26.61
N ALA A 481 14.83 3.55 -27.01
CA ALA A 481 14.49 4.54 -28.02
C ALA A 481 15.19 5.85 -27.62
N ALA A 482 15.98 6.44 -28.54
CA ALA A 482 16.43 7.81 -28.35
C ALA A 482 15.17 8.58 -27.94
N PRO A 483 15.17 9.33 -26.81
CA PRO A 483 13.96 9.94 -26.31
C PRO A 483 13.37 10.71 -27.48
N GLN A 484 12.24 10.23 -28.01
CA GLN A 484 11.56 10.97 -29.03
C GLN A 484 11.32 12.34 -28.40
N GLN A 485 11.67 13.41 -29.10
CA GLN A 485 11.26 14.74 -28.69
C GLN A 485 9.73 14.72 -28.69
N GLY A 486 9.14 14.45 -27.52
CA GLY A 486 7.71 14.14 -27.38
C GLY A 486 7.37 12.81 -26.66
N ALA A 487 8.31 11.88 -26.49
CA ALA A 487 8.18 10.73 -25.59
C ALA A 487 9.13 10.91 -24.40
N VAL A 488 8.55 11.46 -23.34
CA VAL A 488 9.15 11.61 -22.02
C VAL A 488 9.56 10.19 -21.58
N ILE A 489 10.88 9.91 -21.54
CA ILE A 489 11.47 9.07 -20.47
C ILE A 489 10.67 9.43 -19.20
N PRO A 490 10.34 8.59 -18.21
CA PRO A 490 10.21 9.17 -16.90
C PRO A 490 11.58 9.76 -16.54
N ALA A 491 11.87 10.98 -17.03
CA ALA A 491 12.54 12.02 -16.30
C ALA A 491 12.00 11.87 -14.89
N ALA A 492 12.89 11.59 -13.94
CA ALA A 492 12.67 11.71 -12.50
C ALA A 492 11.17 11.77 -12.15
N LEU A 493 10.54 10.63 -11.82
CA LEU A 493 9.16 10.51 -11.27
C LEU A 493 8.41 11.85 -11.35
N PRO A 494 7.69 12.15 -12.45
CA PRO A 494 7.54 13.51 -13.00
C PRO A 494 7.62 14.55 -11.90
N ALA A 495 8.84 15.09 -11.62
CA ALA A 495 9.22 15.68 -10.33
C ALA A 495 7.99 16.08 -9.56
N GLY A 496 7.44 15.14 -8.76
CA GLY A 496 6.14 15.34 -8.14
C GLY A 496 6.20 16.72 -7.52
N GLN A 497 5.28 17.63 -7.89
CA GLN A 497 5.42 19.02 -7.47
C GLN A 497 5.78 19.02 -5.99
N PRO A 498 6.86 19.74 -5.58
CA PRO A 498 7.36 19.68 -4.22
C PRO A 498 6.19 19.69 -3.26
N VAL A 499 6.01 18.61 -2.51
CA VAL A 499 4.83 18.51 -1.67
C VAL A 499 4.82 19.70 -0.71
N GLN A 500 3.80 20.54 -0.83
CA GLN A 500 3.65 21.70 0.03
C GLN A 500 3.42 21.22 1.46
N GLY A 501 4.12 21.83 2.41
CA GLY A 501 4.03 21.45 3.82
C GLY A 501 4.92 20.29 4.26
N LEU A 502 5.90 19.86 3.45
CA LEU A 502 6.99 18.99 3.90
C LEU A 502 7.89 19.74 4.91
N ALA A 503 7.50 19.71 6.17
CA ALA A 503 8.21 20.40 7.25
C ALA A 503 9.42 19.58 7.74
N VAL A 504 10.60 20.19 7.68
CA VAL A 504 11.83 19.71 8.34
C VAL A 504 12.06 20.58 9.56
N ARG A 505 12.06 19.97 10.75
CA ARG A 505 12.37 20.63 12.02
C ARG A 505 13.88 20.85 12.11
N ALA A 506 14.29 21.93 12.78
CA ALA A 506 15.71 22.25 12.96
C ALA A 506 16.50 21.13 13.68
N ASP A 507 15.81 20.34 14.51
CA ASP A 507 16.38 19.26 15.31
C ASP A 507 16.01 17.86 14.80
N ASP A 508 15.47 17.74 13.57
CA ASP A 508 15.30 16.44 12.92
C ASP A 508 16.64 15.77 12.69
N PRO A 509 16.76 14.45 12.94
CA PRO A 509 18.00 13.76 12.68
C PRO A 509 18.40 13.88 11.22
N THR A 510 19.54 14.53 11.00
CA THR A 510 20.05 14.88 9.67
C THR A 510 21.45 14.29 9.51
N ARG A 511 21.71 13.66 8.37
CA ARG A 511 23.03 13.13 7.96
C ARG A 511 23.48 13.85 6.69
N GLY A 512 24.74 14.28 6.65
CA GLY A 512 25.31 15.08 5.56
C GLY A 512 25.31 16.58 5.87
N ASN A 513 25.69 17.38 4.88
CA ASN A 513 25.82 18.84 5.04
C ASN A 513 24.44 19.49 5.32
N PRO A 514 24.24 20.18 6.46
CA PRO A 514 22.96 20.83 6.76
C PRO A 514 22.59 21.93 5.77
N LYS A 515 23.53 22.43 4.95
CA LYS A 515 23.29 23.41 3.87
C LYS A 515 23.22 22.78 2.48
N ALA A 516 23.15 21.44 2.39
CA ALA A 516 23.08 20.74 1.12
C ALA A 516 21.91 21.26 0.25
N PRO A 517 22.15 21.54 -1.05
CA PRO A 517 21.12 22.00 -1.98
C PRO A 517 20.00 20.96 -2.21
N VAL A 518 20.27 19.68 -1.95
CA VAL A 518 19.29 18.60 -2.03
C VAL A 518 19.03 18.00 -0.65
N THR A 519 17.76 17.97 -0.24
CA THR A 519 17.29 17.32 0.98
C THR A 519 16.46 16.10 0.63
N ILE A 520 16.85 14.93 1.13
CA ILE A 520 16.04 13.71 1.08
C ILE A 520 15.37 13.55 2.44
N VAL A 521 14.06 13.74 2.53
CA VAL A 521 13.29 13.43 3.75
C VAL A 521 12.78 12.00 3.66
N LEU A 522 13.23 11.12 4.55
CA LEU A 522 12.89 9.69 4.60
C LEU A 522 11.93 9.41 5.76
N PHE A 523 10.72 8.96 5.43
CA PHE A 523 9.80 8.34 6.38
C PHE A 523 10.07 6.84 6.46
N SER A 524 10.42 6.37 7.65
CA SER A 524 10.95 5.02 7.84
C SER A 524 10.56 4.39 9.18
N ASP A 525 10.69 3.08 9.23
CA ASP A 525 10.30 2.19 10.32
C ASP A 525 11.44 1.21 10.58
N PHE A 526 11.93 1.16 11.82
CA PHE A 526 13.07 0.32 12.20
C PHE A 526 12.81 -1.17 12.13
N GLN A 527 11.57 -1.65 12.17
CA GLN A 527 11.22 -3.06 12.00
C GLN A 527 10.85 -3.41 10.54
N CYS A 528 10.69 -2.40 9.67
CA CYS A 528 10.33 -2.63 8.27
C CYS A 528 11.50 -3.18 7.44
N PRO A 529 11.37 -4.35 6.79
CA PRO A 529 12.43 -4.94 5.97
C PRO A 529 12.70 -4.18 4.67
N PHE A 530 11.74 -3.39 4.17
CA PHE A 530 11.98 -2.49 3.03
C PHE A 530 12.80 -1.26 3.45
N CYS A 531 12.61 -0.77 4.68
CA CYS A 531 13.42 0.33 5.21
C CYS A 531 14.88 -0.10 5.38
N ALA A 532 15.14 -1.30 5.90
CA ALA A 532 16.50 -1.84 5.95
C ALA A 532 17.15 -1.95 4.56
N ARG A 533 16.35 -2.27 3.52
CA ARG A 533 16.85 -2.36 2.13
C ARG A 533 17.21 -1.02 1.51
N VAL A 534 16.68 0.10 1.98
CA VAL A 534 17.02 1.42 1.42
C VAL A 534 18.32 1.99 2.00
N GLU A 535 18.77 1.49 3.16
CA GLU A 535 19.98 1.99 3.83
C GLU A 535 21.25 1.91 2.96
N PRO A 536 21.58 0.79 2.29
CA PRO A 536 22.73 0.75 1.38
C PRO A 536 22.59 1.72 0.19
N THR A 537 21.37 1.93 -0.29
CA THR A 537 21.08 2.88 -1.37
C THR A 537 21.32 4.32 -0.92
N LEU A 538 20.86 4.70 0.27
CA LEU A 538 21.12 6.03 0.84
C LEU A 538 22.61 6.25 1.13
N ALA A 539 23.31 5.23 1.60
CA ALA A 539 24.76 5.27 1.76
C ALA A 539 25.47 5.48 0.41
N GLN A 540 25.01 4.83 -0.66
CA GLN A 540 25.53 5.05 -2.02
C GLN A 540 25.24 6.49 -2.51
N VAL A 541 24.04 7.02 -2.28
CA VAL A 541 23.70 8.42 -2.58
C VAL A 541 24.65 9.38 -1.85
N GLN A 542 24.86 9.19 -0.55
CA GLN A 542 25.77 10.04 0.23
C GLN A 542 27.21 9.93 -0.28
N LYS A 543 27.66 8.73 -0.64
CA LYS A 543 28.98 8.50 -1.23
C LYS A 543 29.14 9.18 -2.59
N THR A 544 28.11 9.14 -3.45
CA THR A 544 28.16 9.72 -4.80
C THR A 544 28.09 11.25 -4.79
N TYR A 545 27.23 11.83 -3.95
CA TYR A 545 26.93 13.26 -3.98
C TYR A 545 27.64 14.08 -2.91
N GLY A 546 28.19 13.44 -1.87
CA GLY A 546 28.89 14.10 -0.78
C GLY A 546 28.05 15.23 -0.16
N ASP A 547 28.66 16.41 -0.02
CA ASP A 547 28.05 17.59 0.62
C ASP A 547 26.87 18.20 -0.15
N LYS A 548 26.55 17.67 -1.35
CA LYS A 548 25.42 18.15 -2.16
C LYS A 548 24.07 17.60 -1.69
N VAL A 549 24.07 16.54 -0.89
CA VAL A 549 22.86 15.87 -0.40
C VAL A 549 22.88 15.76 1.12
N ARG A 550 21.76 16.05 1.77
CA ARG A 550 21.49 15.67 3.16
C ARG A 550 20.28 14.74 3.25
N VAL A 551 20.32 13.80 4.18
CA VAL A 551 19.20 12.90 4.49
C VAL A 551 18.62 13.29 5.83
N VAL A 552 17.31 13.51 5.88
CA VAL A 552 16.54 13.87 7.06
C VAL A 552 15.63 12.70 7.40
N TRP A 553 15.70 12.22 8.63
CA TRP A 553 14.88 11.11 9.12
C TRP A 553 13.52 11.59 9.65
N LYS A 554 12.47 10.82 9.38
CA LYS A 554 11.12 10.95 9.93
C LYS A 554 10.60 9.60 10.41
N HIS A 555 10.06 9.55 11.62
CA HIS A 555 9.52 8.32 12.18
C HIS A 555 8.14 7.98 11.59
N GLN A 556 7.99 6.76 11.07
CA GLN A 556 6.69 6.24 10.67
C GLN A 556 6.54 4.76 11.10
N PRO A 557 6.53 4.46 12.41
CA PRO A 557 6.31 3.09 12.86
C PRO A 557 4.93 2.61 12.41
N LEU A 558 4.89 1.47 11.72
CA LEU A 558 3.68 0.87 11.18
C LEU A 558 3.02 -0.03 12.22
N GLY A 559 1.68 0.00 12.29
CA GLY A 559 0.93 -0.79 13.29
C GLY A 559 1.10 -2.31 13.16
N MET A 560 1.49 -2.81 11.98
CA MET A 560 1.81 -4.24 11.76
C MET A 560 3.18 -4.66 12.30
N HIS A 561 3.97 -3.69 12.76
CA HIS A 561 5.31 -3.90 13.30
C HIS A 561 5.31 -3.62 14.81
N PRO A 562 5.13 -4.65 15.66
CA PRO A 562 4.96 -4.48 17.10
C PRO A 562 6.14 -3.80 17.80
N ASN A 563 7.36 -3.95 17.26
CA ASN A 563 8.58 -3.37 17.81
C ASN A 563 9.01 -2.07 17.10
N ALA A 564 8.26 -1.59 16.09
CA ALA A 564 8.60 -0.36 15.38
C ALA A 564 8.49 0.88 16.28
N MET A 565 7.41 0.99 17.06
CA MET A 565 7.22 2.11 17.97
C MET A 565 8.26 2.10 19.11
N PRO A 566 8.50 0.99 19.84
CA PRO A 566 9.57 0.93 20.85
C PRO A 566 10.97 1.25 20.29
N ALA A 567 11.27 0.83 19.06
CA ALA A 567 12.53 1.14 18.39
C ALA A 567 12.63 2.63 18.00
N ALA A 568 11.54 3.23 17.54
CA ALA A 568 11.47 4.68 17.28
C ALA A 568 11.69 5.49 18.57
N GLU A 569 11.08 5.07 19.69
CA GLU A 569 11.29 5.69 21.00
C GLU A 569 12.75 5.54 21.48
N ALA A 570 13.40 4.40 21.21
CA ALA A 570 14.82 4.22 21.47
C ALA A 570 15.70 5.18 20.65
N ALA A 571 15.42 5.32 19.35
CA ALA A 571 16.16 6.25 18.51
C ALA A 571 15.97 7.71 18.96
N GLU A 572 14.76 8.10 19.36
CA GLU A 572 14.49 9.44 19.90
C GLU A 572 15.18 9.70 21.24
N ALA A 573 15.20 8.71 22.15
CA ALA A 573 15.96 8.81 23.39
C ALA A 573 17.48 8.97 23.13
N ALA A 574 18.01 8.31 22.10
CA ALA A 574 19.39 8.50 21.67
C ALA A 574 19.62 9.88 21.01
N ARG A 575 18.63 10.42 20.29
CA ARG A 575 18.67 11.77 19.71
C ARG A 575 18.84 12.85 20.77
N GLU A 576 18.14 12.73 21.91
CA GLU A 576 18.26 13.68 23.05
C GLU A 576 19.70 13.77 23.61
N GLN A 577 20.53 12.78 23.31
CA GLN A 577 21.93 12.70 23.69
C GLN A 577 22.89 12.80 22.50
N GLY A 578 22.40 13.22 21.32
CA GLY A 578 23.21 13.46 20.13
C GLY A 578 23.68 12.19 19.41
N LYS A 579 23.13 11.01 19.73
CA LYS A 579 23.56 9.71 19.14
C LYS A 579 22.47 8.99 18.35
N PHE A 580 21.57 9.75 17.72
CA PHE A 580 20.49 9.18 16.91
C PHE A 580 21.02 8.21 15.84
N TRP A 581 22.02 8.62 15.05
CA TRP A 581 22.50 7.84 13.91
C TRP A 581 23.23 6.56 14.32
N GLN A 582 23.96 6.60 15.43
CA GLN A 582 24.61 5.43 16.00
C GLN A 582 23.56 4.42 16.52
N MET A 583 22.51 4.90 17.19
CA MET A 583 21.39 4.04 17.60
C MET A 583 20.66 3.48 16.37
N HIS A 584 20.35 4.33 15.39
CA HIS A 584 19.73 3.94 14.12
C HIS A 584 20.46 2.78 13.45
N GLU A 585 21.80 2.84 13.35
CA GLU A 585 22.62 1.77 12.79
C GLU A 585 22.51 0.47 13.60
N LYS A 586 22.53 0.55 14.94
CA LYS A 586 22.33 -0.61 15.82
C LYS A 586 20.96 -1.25 15.65
N LEU A 587 19.91 -0.43 15.53
CA LEU A 587 18.53 -0.91 15.37
C LEU A 587 18.36 -1.65 14.03
N PHE A 588 18.88 -1.11 12.92
CA PHE A 588 18.81 -1.80 11.63
C PHE A 588 19.71 -3.02 11.55
N ALA A 589 20.90 -2.99 12.15
CA ALA A 589 21.80 -4.14 12.19
C ALA A 589 21.21 -5.34 12.95
N SER A 590 20.33 -5.08 13.93
CA SER A 590 19.70 -6.10 14.78
C SER A 590 18.17 -6.13 14.63
N GLN A 591 17.69 -5.92 13.41
CA GLN A 591 16.25 -5.73 13.12
C GLN A 591 15.33 -6.87 13.61
N ARG A 592 15.85 -8.10 13.67
CA ARG A 592 15.11 -9.29 14.13
C ARG A 592 15.03 -9.41 15.66
N GLU A 593 15.86 -8.65 16.37
CA GLU A 593 16.03 -8.71 17.84
C GLU A 593 15.52 -7.45 18.54
N LEU A 594 14.78 -6.58 17.83
CA LEU A 594 14.21 -5.35 18.37
C LEU A 594 13.42 -5.64 19.65
N SER A 595 13.98 -5.20 20.79
CA SER A 595 13.52 -5.50 22.14
C SER A 595 14.19 -4.55 23.13
N ASP A 596 13.63 -4.44 24.33
CA ASP A 596 14.22 -3.63 25.41
C ASP A 596 15.66 -4.02 25.73
N ALA A 597 15.96 -5.32 25.74
CA ALA A 597 17.31 -5.83 25.95
C ALA A 597 18.29 -5.40 24.85
N LEU A 598 17.84 -5.38 23.58
CA LEU A 598 18.65 -4.83 22.49
C LEU A 598 18.88 -3.34 22.66
N TYR A 599 17.84 -2.56 23.00
CA TYR A 599 17.94 -1.10 23.09
C TYR A 599 18.91 -0.66 24.19
N GLU A 600 18.86 -1.31 25.35
CA GLU A 600 19.75 -1.03 26.48
C GLU A 600 21.20 -1.42 26.16
N ARG A 601 21.40 -2.58 25.52
CA ARG A 601 22.72 -3.01 25.03
C ARG A 601 23.28 -2.03 24.00
N ALA A 602 22.50 -1.66 23.01
CA ALA A 602 22.89 -0.68 22.00
C ALA A 602 23.23 0.68 22.61
N ALA A 603 22.45 1.14 23.60
CA ALA A 603 22.71 2.39 24.32
C ALA A 603 24.07 2.36 25.04
N ARG A 604 24.41 1.25 25.72
CA ARG A 604 25.74 1.06 26.31
C ARG A 604 26.85 1.08 25.28
N GLU A 605 26.70 0.31 24.20
CA GLU A 605 27.71 0.17 23.15
C GLU A 605 28.03 1.50 22.46
N ILE A 606 27.02 2.34 22.24
CA ILE A 606 27.23 3.66 21.63
C ILE A 606 27.57 4.73 22.68
N GLY A 607 27.70 4.37 23.96
CA GLY A 607 28.13 5.24 25.05
C GLY A 607 27.11 6.31 25.44
N LEU A 608 25.83 5.97 25.51
CA LEU A 608 24.79 6.83 26.10
C LEU A 608 24.82 6.78 27.62
N ASP A 609 24.33 7.84 28.27
CA ASP A 609 23.84 7.72 29.65
C ASP A 609 22.59 6.84 29.62
N VAL A 610 22.74 5.60 30.08
CA VAL A 610 21.69 4.58 30.03
C VAL A 610 20.52 4.96 30.93
N ALA A 611 20.76 5.55 32.10
CA ALA A 611 19.69 5.95 33.01
C ALA A 611 18.84 7.07 32.39
N ARG A 612 19.49 8.06 31.77
CA ARG A 612 18.79 9.13 31.04
C ARG A 612 18.07 8.61 29.79
N PHE A 613 18.68 7.69 29.05
CA PHE A 613 18.09 7.04 27.87
C PHE A 613 16.80 6.30 28.23
N ASP A 614 16.87 5.49 29.28
CA ASP A 614 15.76 4.69 29.77
C ASP A 614 14.61 5.56 30.29
N ALA A 615 14.92 6.60 31.06
CA ALA A 615 13.93 7.57 31.52
C ALA A 615 13.24 8.25 30.32
N ALA A 616 14.00 8.64 29.30
CA ALA A 616 13.45 9.24 28.08
C ALA A 616 12.49 8.30 27.33
N ARG A 617 12.90 7.05 27.09
CA ARG A 617 12.06 6.02 26.47
C ARG A 617 10.76 5.78 27.25
N ARG A 618 10.86 5.60 28.58
CA ARG A 618 9.70 5.28 29.43
C ARG A 618 8.76 6.46 29.64
N SER A 619 9.26 7.68 29.54
CA SER A 619 8.44 8.89 29.72
C SER A 619 7.43 9.15 28.59
N GLY A 620 7.54 8.44 27.46
CA GLY A 620 6.69 8.68 26.28
C GLY A 620 6.92 10.02 25.59
N ARG A 621 7.92 10.81 26.02
CA ARG A 621 8.26 12.13 25.44
C ARG A 621 8.57 12.04 23.94
N GLY A 622 9.17 10.94 23.49
CA GLY A 622 9.40 10.67 22.06
C GLY A 622 8.11 10.47 21.26
N ARG A 623 7.00 10.01 21.87
CA ARG A 623 5.77 9.67 21.15
C ARG A 623 5.09 10.87 20.50
N ALA A 624 5.09 12.03 21.16
CA ALA A 624 4.52 13.24 20.57
C ALA A 624 5.23 13.61 19.26
N ARG A 625 6.56 13.55 19.28
CA ARG A 625 7.42 13.80 18.12
C ARG A 625 7.21 12.78 16.99
N ILE A 626 7.11 11.49 17.35
CA ILE A 626 6.81 10.40 16.40
C ILE A 626 5.40 10.58 15.81
N ALA A 627 4.41 10.94 16.62
CA ALA A 627 3.04 11.19 16.17
C ALA A 627 2.95 12.40 15.23
N GLU A 628 3.74 13.46 15.45
CA GLU A 628 3.88 14.58 14.51
C GLU A 628 4.43 14.11 13.15
N ASP A 629 5.45 13.26 13.14
CA ASP A 629 6.00 12.71 11.90
C ASP A 629 4.98 11.81 11.19
N GLN A 630 4.24 10.97 11.92
CA GLN A 630 3.15 10.15 11.36
C GLN A 630 1.99 11.02 10.83
N ALA A 631 1.63 12.11 11.53
CA ALA A 631 0.60 13.04 11.09
C ALA A 631 1.04 13.83 9.85
N LEU A 632 2.31 14.24 9.80
CA LEU A 632 2.92 14.81 8.61
C LEU A 632 2.86 13.81 7.45
N ALA A 633 3.30 12.57 7.68
CA ALA A 633 3.27 11.49 6.70
C ALA A 633 1.87 11.30 6.11
N ALA A 634 0.85 11.22 6.96
CA ALA A 634 -0.55 11.13 6.55
C ALA A 634 -0.99 12.34 5.71
N ARG A 635 -0.65 13.56 6.15
CA ARG A 635 -1.00 14.81 5.47
C ARG A 635 -0.38 14.93 4.08
N ILE A 636 0.87 14.48 3.92
CA ILE A 636 1.63 14.59 2.67
C ILE A 636 1.55 13.34 1.78
N GLY A 637 0.75 12.35 2.18
CA GLY A 637 0.52 11.13 1.43
C GLY A 637 1.66 10.10 1.48
N ALA A 638 2.51 10.13 2.50
CA ALA A 638 3.47 9.06 2.81
C ALA A 638 2.78 7.97 3.64
N GLN A 639 2.06 7.07 2.98
CA GLN A 639 1.23 6.05 3.65
C GLN A 639 1.95 4.71 3.86
N ALA A 640 3.15 4.55 3.31
CA ALA A 640 3.97 3.35 3.41
C ALA A 640 5.42 3.71 3.72
N THR A 641 6.19 2.75 4.24
CA THR A 641 7.62 2.90 4.52
C THR A 641 8.46 1.90 3.71
N PRO A 642 9.61 2.30 3.15
CA PRO A 642 10.14 3.66 3.16
C PRO A 642 9.41 4.53 2.14
N THR A 643 9.15 5.79 2.50
CA THR A 643 8.79 6.85 1.53
C THR A 643 9.79 7.97 1.67
N MET A 644 10.37 8.40 0.55
CA MET A 644 11.34 9.49 0.50
C MET A 644 10.76 10.69 -0.24
N PHE A 645 11.25 11.88 0.09
CA PHE A 645 10.99 13.11 -0.66
C PHE A 645 12.30 13.83 -0.94
N VAL A 646 12.70 13.91 -2.21
CA VAL A 646 13.90 14.62 -2.66
C VAL A 646 13.50 16.05 -3.02
N ASN A 647 13.80 17.04 -2.17
CA ASN A 647 13.30 18.41 -2.28
C ASN A 647 11.77 18.49 -2.49
N GLY A 648 11.03 17.57 -1.86
CA GLY A 648 9.58 17.47 -2.00
C GLY A 648 9.10 16.57 -3.14
N VAL A 649 9.97 16.07 -4.02
CA VAL A 649 9.65 15.05 -5.03
C VAL A 649 9.52 13.69 -4.37
N LYS A 650 8.31 13.15 -4.32
CA LYS A 650 8.03 11.86 -3.69
C LYS A 650 8.69 10.70 -4.47
N VAL A 651 9.41 9.86 -3.74
CA VAL A 651 9.99 8.58 -4.18
C VAL A 651 9.50 7.51 -3.21
N GLU A 652 8.61 6.64 -3.67
CA GLU A 652 7.94 5.66 -2.80
C GLU A 652 8.59 4.27 -2.90
N GLY A 653 8.84 3.65 -1.75
CA GLY A 653 9.39 2.31 -1.63
C GLY A 653 10.92 2.25 -1.60
N ALA A 654 11.43 1.04 -1.40
CA ALA A 654 12.86 0.75 -1.48
C ALA A 654 13.26 0.66 -2.96
N VAL A 655 13.57 1.81 -3.57
CA VAL A 655 13.93 1.90 -4.98
C VAL A 655 15.45 1.77 -5.18
N PRO A 656 15.91 1.31 -6.35
CA PRO A 656 17.34 1.26 -6.68
C PRO A 656 18.00 2.65 -6.70
N PHE A 657 19.33 2.67 -6.53
CA PHE A 657 20.15 3.88 -6.54
C PHE A 657 19.89 4.78 -7.75
N GLU A 658 19.81 4.22 -8.95
CA GLU A 658 19.63 5.00 -10.19
C GLU A 658 18.31 5.80 -10.21
N GLN A 659 17.27 5.35 -9.51
CA GLN A 659 16.02 6.11 -9.41
C GLN A 659 16.17 7.33 -8.49
N ILE A 660 16.84 7.18 -7.35
CA ILE A 660 17.12 8.31 -6.46
C ILE A 660 18.09 9.28 -7.13
N ARG A 661 19.13 8.74 -7.78
CA ARG A 661 20.12 9.49 -8.56
C ARG A 661 19.45 10.39 -9.59
N ALA A 662 18.54 9.86 -10.40
CA ALA A 662 17.83 10.65 -11.42
C ALA A 662 17.08 11.86 -10.84
N VAL A 663 16.48 11.70 -9.65
CA VAL A 663 15.76 12.80 -8.98
C VAL A 663 16.75 13.79 -8.36
N VAL A 664 17.83 13.31 -7.73
CA VAL A 664 18.89 14.16 -7.16
C VAL A 664 19.58 14.97 -8.25
N ASP A 665 19.95 14.36 -9.38
CA ASP A 665 20.58 15.03 -10.52
C ASP A 665 19.66 16.12 -11.10
N ALA A 666 18.36 15.82 -11.24
CA ALA A 666 17.38 16.79 -11.70
C ALA A 666 17.22 17.98 -10.74
N GLU A 667 17.24 17.73 -9.43
CA GLU A 667 17.15 18.78 -8.41
C GLU A 667 18.43 19.63 -8.30
N LEU A 668 19.60 19.03 -8.53
CA LEU A 668 20.86 19.75 -8.61
C LEU A 668 20.94 20.63 -9.87
N ALA A 669 20.41 20.18 -11.00
CA ALA A 669 20.41 20.94 -12.25
C ALA A 669 19.46 22.15 -12.24
N ARG A 670 18.51 22.21 -11.28
CA ARG A 670 17.56 23.32 -11.11
C ARG A 670 18.11 24.49 -10.29
N ARG A 671 19.29 24.34 -9.71
CA ARG A 671 19.96 25.32 -8.85
C ARG A 671 21.27 25.76 -9.48
#